data_AF-A0A947JAG6-F1
#
_entry.id   AF-A0A947JAG6-F1
#
_cell.length_a   1.000
_cell.length_b   1.000
_cell.length_c   1.000
_cell.angle_alpha   90.00
_cell.angle_beta   90.00
_cell.angle_gamma   90.00
#
_symmetry.space_group_name_H-M   'P 1'
#
loop_
_entity.id
_entity.type
_entity.pdbx_description
1 polymer ?
#
loop_
_entity_poly.entity_id
_entity_poly.type
_entity_poly.pdbx_seq_one_letter_code
_entity_poly.pdbx_strand_id
1 'polypeptide(L)'
;LLANYGFEECRLVTDHDLAGQTDLVKGVLNKTRTIACRIFIWPQSLHSLDRNNPKTDPDQAVLEHGFDAVEDAFKDESNFKMPHKWALEKADVEMSSIAPDDVRRLTAMAAEWGLYVTNAAERHKYITDVAERYKIPPGPIATEVLSDDDSESAFIQRITDTLASRFIVMQTVPERQKWAYRCWHKAGKQVVDLPIGDARGLRSAIEAAEGKDLLAFVLEDVGEPGFEPVRFHEEEDQVYLQRLEKYLQYVVAAVSNLGRSLPPAGSVRALGAGFHLTGLGANGQMTVHLVNGASLYRGESSATGLQWTEIDGPRDGGVGLHATQNMSPRVIHPQIRSAKDLELHEGMLSLSELYKRVREIVSTGWDFKDHEVTVDLVTAYALLVPISDIVERQPMIIVTSEFSGGKTQLVGGLIGGRENPEINVLQNAEYMSGYTVAGVRQRMNRSKGISLSLDEFEDKGTNDKKSVHVRAMLDLLRGLAARGIEVVQGTADGTGVTYELRMPVMVAAIRGLCEPADLSRFAIVEMERKLERKSPSALLLAKFGLDGIRQVRETLPVVMYGSAEAVLKAYQEIKEEDAASAGDPGGVTRIKEMLFGLMAVMRASGRDDKAFFAAYGVASRRHVVRQKTASLGSDILADLMHTRAIQETSITNGYVNEKYSVHAMLLRGGVKEVNAAYCGVYYSKERKWLIVHWPAAIGAILRYSSKFAGRGSGWLKEQGDRSEKAIDEETLLRSGILQDEAVIDALGNVPLGEVTAFSLREDGECEDEDEADDDGPDEQLPVPKGREVTSLADDPRFKARIDAMTFPKPPALKKKSTRVRKG
;
A
#
# COMPACT_ATOMS: atom_id res chain seq x y z
N LEU A 1 27.63 -20.07 -49.92
CA LEU A 1 27.95 -21.44 -50.39
C LEU A 1 27.66 -22.48 -49.31
N LEU A 2 28.31 -22.44 -48.14
CA LEU A 2 28.09 -23.38 -47.03
C LEU A 2 26.61 -23.48 -46.56
N ALA A 3 25.90 -22.35 -46.44
CA ALA A 3 24.48 -22.36 -46.07
C ALA A 3 23.59 -23.10 -47.10
N ASN A 4 23.96 -23.04 -48.39
CA ASN A 4 23.25 -23.77 -49.45
C ASN A 4 23.46 -25.29 -49.37
N TYR A 5 24.44 -25.75 -48.59
CA TYR A 5 24.69 -27.16 -48.27
C TYR A 5 24.13 -27.57 -46.90
N GLY A 6 23.37 -26.70 -46.23
CA GLY A 6 22.71 -27.02 -44.95
C GLY A 6 23.58 -26.82 -43.71
N PHE A 7 24.73 -26.16 -43.81
CA PHE A 7 25.54 -25.82 -42.64
C PHE A 7 24.96 -24.60 -41.91
N GLU A 8 24.64 -24.77 -40.63
CA GLU A 8 24.06 -23.72 -39.77
C GLU A 8 25.13 -23.03 -38.89
N GLU A 9 26.22 -23.73 -38.58
CA GLU A 9 27.33 -23.23 -37.75
C GLU A 9 28.70 -23.52 -38.39
N CYS A 10 29.68 -22.66 -38.13
CA CYS A 10 31.07 -22.80 -38.53
C CYS A 10 32.01 -22.38 -37.40
N ARG A 11 33.04 -23.19 -37.16
CA ARG A 11 34.14 -22.88 -36.24
C ARG A 11 35.36 -22.48 -37.06
N LEU A 12 35.81 -21.24 -36.89
CA LEU A 12 36.93 -20.65 -37.62
C LEU A 12 38.21 -20.86 -36.83
N VAL A 13 39.09 -21.69 -37.38
CA VAL A 13 40.46 -21.87 -36.92
C VAL A 13 41.37 -21.29 -37.99
N THR A 14 42.22 -20.34 -37.60
CA THR A 14 43.09 -19.62 -38.53
C THR A 14 44.52 -20.10 -38.45
N ASP A 15 45.11 -20.27 -39.63
CA ASP A 15 46.52 -20.61 -39.86
C ASP A 15 47.40 -19.34 -39.71
N HIS A 16 48.61 -19.52 -39.19
CA HIS A 16 49.62 -18.48 -38.92
C HIS A 16 49.03 -17.23 -38.25
N ASP A 17 48.36 -17.45 -37.12
CA ASP A 17 47.53 -16.44 -36.50
C ASP A 17 48.04 -16.00 -35.12
N LEU A 18 47.76 -14.74 -34.79
CA LEU A 18 48.12 -14.12 -33.52
C LEU A 18 46.84 -13.81 -32.75
N ALA A 19 46.24 -14.86 -32.18
CA ALA A 19 44.99 -14.76 -31.41
C ALA A 19 43.83 -14.09 -32.17
N GLY A 20 43.59 -14.52 -33.41
CA GLY A 20 42.49 -14.09 -34.29
C GLY A 20 42.73 -12.73 -34.96
N GLN A 21 43.97 -12.36 -35.29
CA GLN A 21 44.37 -11.05 -35.84
C GLN A 21 44.44 -11.00 -37.37
N THR A 22 43.94 -12.01 -38.09
CA THR A 22 44.13 -12.09 -39.54
C THR A 22 43.02 -11.39 -40.34
N ASP A 23 43.41 -10.73 -41.44
CA ASP A 23 42.51 -10.32 -42.54
C ASP A 23 41.66 -11.49 -43.06
N LEU A 24 42.12 -12.73 -42.81
CA LEU A 24 41.40 -13.96 -43.09
C LEU A 24 40.10 -14.06 -42.28
N VAL A 25 40.12 -13.81 -40.97
CA VAL A 25 38.88 -13.83 -40.14
C VAL A 25 37.89 -12.79 -40.67
N LYS A 26 38.37 -11.56 -40.90
CA LYS A 26 37.58 -10.46 -41.50
C LYS A 26 36.97 -10.90 -42.84
N GLY A 27 37.78 -11.48 -43.73
CA GLY A 27 37.38 -11.94 -45.05
C GLY A 27 36.40 -13.11 -45.04
N VAL A 28 36.51 -14.02 -44.06
CA VAL A 28 35.58 -15.15 -43.91
C VAL A 28 34.26 -14.67 -43.34
N LEU A 29 34.25 -13.91 -42.23
CA LEU A 29 33.03 -13.37 -41.63
C LEU A 29 32.20 -12.54 -42.63
N ASN A 30 32.87 -11.74 -43.47
CA ASN A 30 32.19 -10.96 -44.50
C ASN A 30 31.55 -11.83 -45.60
N LYS A 31 32.09 -13.04 -45.85
CA LYS A 31 31.56 -14.01 -46.82
C LYS A 31 30.56 -15.00 -46.22
N THR A 32 30.50 -15.14 -44.90
CA THR A 32 29.64 -16.08 -44.17
C THR A 32 28.52 -15.38 -43.40
N ARG A 33 27.89 -14.36 -43.99
CA ARG A 33 26.80 -13.59 -43.35
C ARG A 33 25.59 -14.40 -42.90
N THR A 34 25.37 -15.58 -43.48
CA THR A 34 24.18 -16.42 -43.26
C THR A 34 24.39 -17.61 -42.32
N ILE A 35 25.56 -17.73 -41.68
CA ILE A 35 25.93 -18.90 -40.85
C ILE A 35 26.43 -18.40 -39.50
N ALA A 36 26.08 -19.09 -38.41
CA ALA A 36 26.64 -18.78 -37.10
C ALA A 36 28.14 -19.11 -37.08
N CYS A 37 29.00 -18.15 -36.79
CA CYS A 37 30.44 -18.36 -36.73
C CYS A 37 30.94 -18.28 -35.28
N ARG A 38 31.89 -19.14 -34.91
CA ARG A 38 32.71 -19.00 -33.70
C ARG A 38 34.17 -18.92 -34.07
N ILE A 39 34.93 -18.08 -33.38
CA ILE A 39 36.34 -17.80 -33.69
C ILE A 39 37.22 -18.47 -32.64
N PHE A 40 38.10 -19.36 -33.06
CA PHE A 40 39.05 -20.01 -32.18
C PHE A 40 40.15 -19.04 -31.76
N ILE A 41 40.44 -19.01 -30.47
CA ILE A 41 41.51 -18.23 -29.87
C ILE A 41 42.52 -19.19 -29.25
N TRP A 42 43.75 -19.13 -29.76
CA TRP A 42 44.84 -19.97 -29.27
C TRP A 42 45.10 -19.75 -27.77
N PRO A 43 45.03 -20.80 -26.93
CA PRO A 43 45.42 -20.70 -25.53
C PRO A 43 46.92 -20.42 -25.42
N GLN A 44 47.32 -19.63 -24.42
CA GLN A 44 48.71 -19.22 -24.22
C GLN A 44 49.69 -20.41 -24.11
N SER A 45 49.22 -21.54 -23.59
CA SER A 45 50.01 -22.77 -23.47
C SER A 45 50.42 -23.39 -24.80
N LEU A 46 49.71 -23.05 -25.90
CA LEU A 46 49.97 -23.56 -27.25
C LEU A 46 50.54 -22.51 -28.19
N HIS A 47 50.91 -21.33 -27.68
CA HIS A 47 51.54 -20.31 -28.51
C HIS A 47 52.91 -20.79 -28.99
N SER A 48 53.30 -20.37 -30.20
CA SER A 48 54.60 -20.74 -30.78
C SER A 48 55.74 -20.38 -29.83
N LEU A 49 56.67 -21.31 -29.66
CA LEU A 49 57.89 -21.12 -28.87
C LEU A 49 58.91 -20.21 -29.60
N ASP A 50 58.73 -19.95 -30.90
CA ASP A 50 59.58 -19.04 -31.66
C ASP A 50 59.28 -17.58 -31.31
N ARG A 51 60.17 -16.98 -30.51
CA ARG A 51 60.09 -15.57 -30.12
C ARG A 51 60.17 -14.59 -31.30
N ASN A 52 60.69 -15.02 -32.46
CA ASN A 52 60.78 -14.19 -33.66
C ASN A 52 59.54 -14.32 -34.56
N ASN A 53 58.70 -15.33 -34.35
CA ASN A 53 57.43 -15.51 -35.04
C ASN A 53 56.33 -15.97 -34.07
N PRO A 54 55.73 -15.06 -33.29
CA PRO A 54 54.71 -15.39 -32.29
C PRO A 54 53.37 -15.90 -32.87
N LYS A 55 53.28 -16.08 -34.19
CA LYS A 55 52.08 -16.57 -34.86
C LYS A 55 52.00 -18.08 -34.71
N THR A 56 50.83 -18.55 -34.26
CA THR A 56 50.56 -19.97 -34.03
C THR A 56 49.79 -20.54 -35.21
N ASP A 57 50.33 -21.59 -35.81
CA ASP A 57 49.72 -22.40 -36.88
C ASP A 57 49.34 -23.76 -36.28
N PRO A 58 48.15 -24.34 -36.61
CA PRO A 58 47.79 -25.70 -36.23
C PRO A 58 48.89 -26.74 -36.44
N ASP A 59 49.54 -26.74 -37.61
CA ASP A 59 50.55 -27.76 -37.93
C ASP A 59 51.79 -27.58 -37.05
N GLN A 60 52.24 -26.33 -36.88
CA GLN A 60 53.33 -25.99 -35.97
C GLN A 60 53.00 -26.31 -34.49
N ALA A 61 51.78 -26.03 -34.03
CA ALA A 61 51.36 -26.33 -32.66
C ALA A 61 51.33 -27.84 -32.38
N VAL A 62 50.93 -28.66 -33.36
CA VAL A 62 50.99 -30.12 -33.26
C VAL A 62 52.44 -30.61 -33.20
N LEU A 63 53.35 -30.00 -33.97
CA LEU A 63 54.77 -30.34 -33.94
C LEU A 63 55.46 -29.96 -32.62
N GLU A 64 55.10 -28.82 -32.03
CA GLU A 64 55.72 -28.30 -30.81
C GLU A 64 55.13 -28.91 -29.52
N HIS A 65 53.81 -29.09 -29.47
CA HIS A 65 53.08 -29.44 -28.24
C HIS A 65 52.38 -30.81 -28.29
N GLY A 66 52.36 -31.46 -29.46
CA GLY A 66 51.73 -32.75 -29.67
C GLY A 66 50.26 -32.65 -30.11
N PHE A 67 49.79 -33.67 -30.85
CA PHE A 67 48.43 -33.71 -31.40
C PHE A 67 47.35 -33.67 -30.31
N ASP A 68 47.52 -34.47 -29.25
CA ASP A 68 46.52 -34.59 -28.18
C ASP A 68 46.25 -33.23 -27.50
N ALA A 69 47.30 -32.42 -27.28
CA ALA A 69 47.18 -31.11 -26.65
C ALA A 69 46.41 -30.09 -27.53
N VAL A 70 46.64 -30.14 -28.85
CA VAL A 70 45.92 -29.30 -29.82
C VAL A 70 44.48 -29.77 -29.98
N GLU A 71 44.24 -31.08 -30.00
CA GLU A 71 42.90 -31.66 -30.09
C GLU A 71 42.05 -31.30 -28.86
N ASP A 72 42.62 -31.37 -27.64
CA ASP A 72 41.96 -30.96 -26.41
C ASP A 72 41.59 -29.48 -26.44
N ALA A 73 42.48 -28.62 -26.94
CA ALA A 73 42.20 -27.20 -27.09
C ALA A 73 41.05 -26.91 -28.08
N PHE A 74 40.95 -27.65 -29.18
CA PHE A 74 39.83 -27.52 -30.13
C PHE A 74 38.50 -28.07 -29.61
N LYS A 75 38.52 -28.96 -28.60
CA LYS A 75 37.31 -29.46 -27.93
C LYS A 75 36.82 -28.53 -26.82
N ASP A 76 37.69 -27.70 -26.27
CA ASP A 76 37.34 -26.75 -25.22
C ASP A 76 36.59 -25.53 -25.78
N GLU A 77 35.30 -25.44 -25.45
CA GLU A 77 34.41 -24.34 -25.86
C GLU A 77 34.87 -22.97 -25.33
N SER A 78 35.66 -22.92 -24.26
CA SER A 78 36.18 -21.66 -23.72
C SER A 78 37.19 -20.98 -24.65
N ASN A 79 37.80 -21.74 -25.56
CA ASN A 79 38.69 -21.21 -26.60
C ASN A 79 37.95 -20.64 -27.81
N PHE A 80 36.62 -20.74 -27.87
CA PHE A 80 35.82 -20.19 -28.96
C PHE A 80 35.10 -18.92 -28.51
N LYS A 81 35.29 -17.83 -29.26
CA LYS A 81 34.60 -16.56 -29.03
C LYS A 81 33.51 -16.31 -30.07
N MET A 82 32.43 -15.69 -29.62
CA MET A 82 31.38 -15.17 -30.49
C MET A 82 31.89 -13.93 -31.24
N PRO A 83 31.44 -13.71 -32.49
CA PRO A 83 31.89 -12.61 -33.35
C PRO A 83 31.82 -11.23 -32.67
N HIS A 84 30.75 -10.93 -31.93
CA HIS A 84 30.64 -9.64 -31.21
C HIS A 84 31.71 -9.45 -30.13
N LYS A 85 32.04 -10.49 -29.37
CA LYS A 85 33.08 -10.41 -28.33
C LYS A 85 34.46 -10.25 -28.93
N TRP A 86 34.74 -11.00 -29.99
CA TRP A 86 36.00 -10.89 -30.73
C TRP A 86 36.15 -9.49 -31.35
N ALA A 87 35.12 -9.00 -32.05
CA ALA A 87 35.13 -7.67 -32.66
C ALA A 87 35.30 -6.57 -31.59
N LEU A 88 34.65 -6.70 -30.44
CA LEU A 88 34.80 -5.77 -29.31
C LEU A 88 36.25 -5.73 -28.80
N GLU A 89 36.88 -6.89 -28.58
CA GLU A 89 38.27 -6.96 -28.12
C GLU A 89 39.26 -6.36 -29.14
N LYS A 90 39.04 -6.58 -30.45
CA LYS A 90 39.89 -5.99 -31.48
C LYS A 90 39.69 -4.49 -31.62
N ALA A 91 38.44 -4.05 -31.61
CA ALA A 91 38.11 -2.62 -31.57
C ALA A 91 38.72 -1.96 -30.33
N ASP A 92 38.72 -2.62 -29.17
CA ASP A 92 39.26 -2.08 -27.92
C ASP A 92 40.77 -1.80 -28.02
N VAL A 93 41.53 -2.71 -28.65
CA VAL A 93 42.97 -2.54 -28.88
C VAL A 93 43.25 -1.30 -29.74
N GLU A 94 42.52 -1.12 -30.84
CA GLU A 94 42.77 -0.01 -31.77
C GLU A 94 42.20 1.32 -31.25
N MET A 95 40.99 1.29 -30.67
CA MET A 95 40.31 2.47 -30.15
C MET A 95 40.97 3.02 -28.88
N SER A 96 41.63 2.19 -28.07
CA SER A 96 42.40 2.66 -26.91
C SER A 96 43.57 3.59 -27.28
N SER A 97 44.03 3.55 -28.54
CA SER A 97 45.08 4.44 -29.06
C SER A 97 44.55 5.77 -29.60
N ILE A 98 43.23 5.93 -29.69
CA ILE A 98 42.56 7.14 -30.17
C ILE A 98 42.26 8.05 -28.97
N ALA A 99 42.41 9.37 -29.16
CA ALA A 99 42.07 10.33 -28.10
C ALA A 99 40.57 10.21 -27.73
N PRO A 100 40.20 10.19 -26.44
CA PRO A 100 38.80 10.06 -26.00
C PRO A 100 37.86 11.13 -26.58
N ASP A 101 38.41 12.30 -26.89
CA ASP A 101 37.67 13.46 -27.40
C ASP A 101 37.42 13.37 -28.92
N ASP A 102 38.12 12.49 -29.64
CA ASP A 102 37.96 12.27 -31.08
C ASP A 102 36.82 11.28 -31.36
N VAL A 103 35.61 11.69 -30.99
CA VAL A 103 34.37 10.91 -31.14
C VAL A 103 34.17 10.43 -32.58
N ARG A 104 34.56 11.23 -33.57
CA ARG A 104 34.42 10.89 -34.99
C ARG A 104 35.28 9.69 -35.36
N ARG A 105 36.56 9.70 -34.98
CA ARG A 105 37.47 8.61 -35.30
C ARG A 105 37.17 7.35 -34.49
N LEU A 106 36.72 7.50 -33.23
CA LEU A 106 36.20 6.40 -32.43
C LEU A 106 34.98 5.75 -33.07
N THR A 107 34.03 6.55 -33.57
CA THR A 107 32.82 6.06 -34.24
C THR A 107 33.15 5.29 -35.51
N ALA A 108 34.00 5.85 -36.38
CA ALA A 108 34.40 5.18 -37.62
C ALA A 108 35.13 3.86 -37.36
N MET A 109 35.99 3.81 -36.33
CA MET A 109 36.69 2.58 -35.94
C MET A 109 35.72 1.53 -35.39
N ALA A 110 34.78 1.93 -34.53
CA ALA A 110 33.73 1.04 -34.04
C ALA A 110 32.88 0.50 -35.20
N ALA A 111 32.54 1.33 -36.18
CA ALA A 111 31.78 0.91 -37.34
C ALA A 111 32.55 -0.10 -38.20
N GLU A 112 33.85 0.13 -38.46
CA GLU A 112 34.70 -0.79 -39.22
C GLU A 112 34.67 -2.21 -38.64
N TRP A 113 34.81 -2.34 -37.32
CA TRP A 113 34.79 -3.63 -36.64
C TRP A 113 33.38 -4.22 -36.53
N GLY A 114 32.36 -3.38 -36.38
CA GLY A 114 30.95 -3.80 -36.34
C GLY A 114 30.45 -4.46 -37.63
N LEU A 115 31.02 -4.12 -38.79
CA LEU A 115 30.68 -4.72 -40.09
C LEU A 115 30.90 -6.24 -40.12
N TYR A 116 31.80 -6.77 -39.28
CA TYR A 116 32.08 -8.21 -39.21
C TYR A 116 31.13 -8.98 -38.30
N VAL A 117 30.25 -8.29 -37.57
CA VAL A 117 29.21 -8.92 -36.74
C VAL A 117 27.93 -9.04 -37.56
N THR A 118 27.58 -10.25 -37.98
CA THR A 118 26.53 -10.48 -38.99
C THR A 118 25.16 -10.75 -38.36
N ASN A 119 25.12 -11.43 -37.20
CA ASN A 119 23.90 -11.66 -36.46
C ASN A 119 23.37 -10.36 -35.85
N ALA A 120 22.08 -10.05 -36.07
CA ALA A 120 21.47 -8.79 -35.64
C ALA A 120 21.52 -8.57 -34.11
N ALA A 121 21.25 -9.60 -33.32
CA ALA A 121 21.27 -9.51 -31.85
C ALA A 121 22.70 -9.32 -31.33
N GLU A 122 23.66 -10.04 -31.90
CA GLU A 122 25.08 -9.88 -31.57
C GLU A 122 25.61 -8.50 -31.97
N ARG A 123 25.19 -7.99 -33.13
CA ARG A 123 25.56 -6.66 -33.62
C ARG A 123 25.02 -5.56 -32.72
N HIS A 124 23.75 -5.65 -32.31
CA HIS A 124 23.17 -4.71 -31.36
C HIS A 124 23.93 -4.71 -30.02
N LYS A 125 24.30 -5.90 -29.54
CA LYS A 125 25.12 -6.05 -28.34
C LYS A 125 26.50 -5.42 -28.50
N TYR A 126 27.20 -5.69 -29.61
CA TYR A 126 28.48 -5.07 -29.93
C TYR A 126 28.39 -3.53 -29.91
N ILE A 127 27.41 -2.95 -30.61
CA ILE A 127 27.21 -1.49 -30.68
C ILE A 127 27.00 -0.91 -29.27
N THR A 128 26.16 -1.58 -28.46
CA THR A 128 25.87 -1.16 -27.08
C THR A 128 27.13 -1.19 -26.20
N ASP A 129 27.86 -2.31 -26.22
CA ASP A 129 29.06 -2.51 -25.40
C ASP A 129 30.17 -1.50 -25.78
N VAL A 130 30.37 -1.22 -27.07
CA VAL A 130 31.34 -0.21 -27.53
C VAL A 130 30.92 1.20 -27.15
N ALA A 131 29.65 1.55 -27.37
CA ALA A 131 29.10 2.86 -27.05
C ALA A 131 29.23 3.19 -25.56
N GLU A 132 28.91 2.23 -24.69
CA GLU A 132 29.05 2.38 -23.24
C GLU A 132 30.53 2.54 -22.83
N ARG A 133 31.41 1.70 -23.37
CA ARG A 133 32.84 1.67 -23.01
C ARG A 133 33.58 2.95 -23.42
N TYR A 134 33.28 3.49 -24.59
CA TYR A 134 33.94 4.68 -25.15
C TYR A 134 33.12 5.97 -25.01
N LYS A 135 31.93 5.91 -24.39
CA LYS A 135 31.02 7.04 -24.18
C LYS A 135 30.66 7.78 -25.48
N ILE A 136 30.49 7.03 -26.55
CA ILE A 136 30.08 7.55 -27.87
C ILE A 136 28.61 7.18 -28.15
N PRO A 137 27.85 8.00 -28.91
CA PRO A 137 26.46 7.68 -29.22
C PRO A 137 26.34 6.40 -30.08
N PRO A 138 25.42 5.47 -29.77
CA PRO A 138 25.29 4.20 -30.49
C PRO A 138 24.66 4.35 -31.89
N GLY A 139 23.79 5.34 -32.10
CA GLY A 139 23.08 5.57 -33.37
C GLY A 139 24.00 5.81 -34.58
N PRO A 140 25.02 6.68 -34.48
CA PRO A 140 26.03 6.86 -35.53
C PRO A 140 26.76 5.56 -35.91
N ILE A 141 27.15 4.74 -34.93
CA ILE A 141 27.79 3.44 -35.18
C ILE A 141 26.81 2.52 -35.91
N ALA A 142 25.56 2.44 -35.44
CA ALA A 142 24.54 1.60 -36.05
C ALA A 142 24.28 2.01 -37.51
N THR A 143 24.22 3.30 -37.79
CA THR A 143 23.99 3.84 -39.14
C THR A 143 25.08 3.40 -40.11
N GLU A 144 26.35 3.50 -39.71
CA GLU A 144 27.48 3.09 -40.57
C GLU A 144 27.54 1.57 -40.76
N VAL A 145 27.30 0.79 -39.70
CA VAL A 145 27.34 -0.68 -39.75
C VAL A 145 26.20 -1.28 -40.59
N LEU A 146 25.05 -0.61 -40.65
CA LEU A 146 23.80 -1.17 -41.23
C LEU A 146 23.46 -0.65 -42.63
N SER A 147 24.18 0.36 -43.11
CA SER A 147 23.86 1.12 -44.33
C SER A 147 23.49 0.28 -45.57
N ASP A 148 24.10 -0.89 -45.78
CA ASP A 148 23.88 -1.72 -46.97
C ASP A 148 22.78 -2.81 -46.83
N ASP A 149 22.40 -3.20 -45.60
CA ASP A 149 21.50 -4.35 -45.34
C ASP A 149 20.18 -3.95 -44.61
N ASP A 150 19.92 -2.64 -44.47
CA ASP A 150 18.80 -2.15 -43.67
C ASP A 150 17.44 -2.25 -44.39
N SER A 151 16.43 -2.78 -43.70
CA SER A 151 15.05 -2.88 -44.20
C SER A 151 14.09 -2.20 -43.24
N GLU A 152 12.91 -1.80 -43.72
CA GLU A 152 11.89 -1.15 -42.88
C GLU A 152 11.52 -1.98 -41.64
N SER A 153 11.37 -3.30 -41.81
CA SER A 153 11.13 -4.23 -40.70
C SER A 153 12.31 -4.31 -39.73
N ALA A 154 13.54 -4.28 -40.24
CA ALA A 154 14.75 -4.31 -39.40
C ALA A 154 14.89 -3.02 -38.58
N PHE A 155 14.55 -1.87 -39.17
CA PHE A 155 14.55 -0.60 -38.46
C PHE A 155 13.49 -0.54 -37.35
N ILE A 156 12.26 -0.99 -37.62
CA ILE A 156 11.22 -1.12 -36.58
C ILE A 156 11.69 -2.05 -35.45
N GLN A 157 12.37 -3.15 -35.79
CA GLN A 157 12.93 -4.05 -34.78
C GLN A 157 14.03 -3.38 -33.96
N ARG A 158 14.93 -2.58 -34.57
CA ARG A 158 15.91 -1.79 -33.81
C ARG A 158 15.26 -0.83 -32.83
N ILE A 159 14.24 -0.09 -33.26
CA ILE A 159 13.49 0.80 -32.36
C ILE A 159 12.88 -0.02 -31.22
N THR A 160 12.32 -1.20 -31.53
CA THR A 160 11.73 -2.10 -30.53
C THR A 160 12.78 -2.56 -29.51
N ASP A 161 13.96 -2.96 -29.96
CA ASP A 161 15.06 -3.42 -29.11
C ASP A 161 15.63 -2.28 -28.25
N THR A 162 15.82 -1.09 -28.83
CA THR A 162 16.24 0.12 -28.10
C THR A 162 15.19 0.53 -27.06
N LEU A 163 13.89 0.46 -27.38
CA LEU A 163 12.85 0.71 -26.39
C LEU A 163 12.82 -0.39 -25.31
N ALA A 164 13.00 -1.66 -25.65
CA ALA A 164 13.03 -2.77 -24.70
C ALA A 164 14.26 -2.72 -23.77
N SER A 165 15.38 -2.15 -24.24
CA SER A 165 16.56 -1.93 -23.40
C SER A 165 16.32 -0.82 -22.37
N ARG A 166 15.43 0.14 -22.63
CA ARG A 166 15.11 1.28 -21.75
C ARG A 166 13.83 1.13 -20.93
N PHE A 167 12.85 0.41 -21.45
CA PHE A 167 11.52 0.25 -20.87
C PHE A 167 11.23 -1.22 -20.59
N ILE A 168 10.73 -1.50 -19.39
CA ILE A 168 10.19 -2.81 -19.02
C ILE A 168 8.67 -2.72 -19.05
N VAL A 169 8.03 -3.43 -19.97
CA VAL A 169 6.57 -3.44 -20.05
C VAL A 169 5.99 -4.18 -18.85
N MET A 170 5.20 -3.47 -18.05
CA MET A 170 4.54 -4.03 -16.88
C MET A 170 3.20 -4.62 -17.30
N GLN A 171 2.27 -3.82 -17.78
CA GLN A 171 0.91 -4.30 -18.05
C GLN A 171 0.25 -3.47 -19.14
N THR A 172 -0.77 -4.05 -19.79
CA THR A 172 -1.66 -3.28 -20.66
C THR A 172 -2.76 -2.66 -19.80
N VAL A 173 -2.95 -1.34 -19.91
CA VAL A 173 -3.97 -0.60 -19.17
C VAL A 173 -4.94 0.11 -20.12
N PRO A 174 -6.22 0.21 -19.77
CA PRO A 174 -7.14 1.11 -20.46
C PRO A 174 -6.84 2.56 -20.05
N GLU A 175 -6.74 3.46 -21.03
CA GLU A 175 -6.56 4.90 -20.85
C GLU A 175 -7.59 5.65 -21.70
N ARG A 176 -8.61 6.26 -21.07
CA ARG A 176 -9.61 7.15 -21.71
C ARG A 176 -10.13 6.64 -23.06
N GLN A 177 -10.53 5.37 -23.12
CA GLN A 177 -11.01 4.62 -24.31
C GLN A 177 -9.96 4.08 -25.30
N LYS A 178 -8.67 4.27 -25.03
CA LYS A 178 -7.56 3.63 -25.74
C LYS A 178 -6.83 2.66 -24.82
N TRP A 179 -5.92 1.88 -25.38
CA TRP A 179 -5.03 1.01 -24.61
C TRP A 179 -3.64 1.63 -24.54
N ALA A 180 -2.94 1.45 -23.43
CA ALA A 180 -1.56 1.86 -23.26
C ALA A 180 -0.75 0.72 -22.62
N TYR A 181 0.53 0.66 -22.96
CA TYR A 181 1.49 -0.16 -22.23
C TYR A 181 2.03 0.65 -21.05
N ARG A 182 1.71 0.21 -19.84
CA ARG A 182 2.35 0.73 -18.64
C ARG A 182 3.76 0.15 -18.56
N CYS A 183 4.76 1.02 -18.71
CA CYS A 183 6.16 0.65 -18.75
C CYS A 183 6.91 1.25 -17.56
N TRP A 184 7.97 0.56 -17.14
CA TRP A 184 8.97 1.07 -16.22
C TRP A 184 10.16 1.60 -17.00
N HIS A 185 10.46 2.87 -16.87
CA HIS A 185 11.66 3.48 -17.44
C HIS A 185 12.85 3.16 -16.53
N LYS A 186 13.83 2.40 -17.04
CA LYS A 186 14.96 1.89 -16.24
C LYS A 186 15.85 3.01 -15.70
N ALA A 187 16.25 3.96 -16.55
CA ALA A 187 17.14 5.06 -16.15
C ALA A 187 16.45 6.04 -15.19
N GLY A 188 15.21 6.45 -15.53
CA GLY A 188 14.44 7.39 -14.71
C GLY A 188 13.79 6.78 -13.47
N LYS A 189 13.82 5.44 -13.32
CA LYS A 189 13.16 4.69 -12.24
C LYS A 189 11.70 5.13 -12.01
N GLN A 190 10.94 5.29 -13.09
CA GLN A 190 9.57 5.82 -13.07
C GLN A 190 8.63 5.07 -14.00
N VAL A 191 7.33 5.18 -13.74
CA VAL A 191 6.27 4.61 -14.59
C VAL A 191 5.91 5.58 -15.71
N VAL A 192 5.88 5.07 -16.93
CA VAL A 192 5.49 5.78 -18.15
C VAL A 192 4.45 4.94 -18.88
N ASP A 193 3.29 5.49 -19.16
CA ASP A 193 2.29 4.83 -20.00
C ASP A 193 2.57 5.21 -21.47
N LEU A 194 2.85 4.21 -22.30
CA LEU A 194 3.08 4.34 -23.74
C LEU A 194 1.77 4.00 -24.48
N PRO A 195 1.03 4.98 -25.00
CA PRO A 195 -0.27 4.73 -25.61
C PRO A 195 -0.12 3.96 -26.93
N ILE A 196 -1.04 3.01 -27.14
CA ILE A 196 -1.09 2.14 -28.32
C ILE A 196 -2.01 2.80 -29.35
N GLY A 197 -1.46 3.08 -30.54
CA GLY A 197 -2.21 3.70 -31.64
C GLY A 197 -2.47 5.21 -31.49
N ASP A 198 -1.90 5.87 -30.48
CA ASP A 198 -1.89 7.33 -30.35
C ASP A 198 -0.50 7.90 -30.59
N ALA A 199 -0.21 8.23 -31.84
CA ALA A 199 1.09 8.75 -32.25
C ALA A 199 1.49 10.02 -31.47
N ARG A 200 0.56 10.96 -31.26
CA ARG A 200 0.86 12.23 -30.58
C ARG A 200 1.14 12.01 -29.09
N GLY A 201 0.31 11.20 -28.43
CA GLY A 201 0.53 10.83 -27.03
C GLY A 201 1.83 10.05 -26.85
N LEU A 202 2.15 9.16 -27.78
CA LEU A 202 3.35 8.34 -27.73
C LEU A 202 4.62 9.18 -27.86
N ARG A 203 4.63 10.12 -28.81
CA ARG A 203 5.72 11.09 -28.95
C ARG A 203 5.97 11.80 -27.62
N SER A 204 4.94 12.44 -27.05
CA SER A 204 5.08 13.19 -25.80
C SER A 204 5.54 12.32 -24.63
N ALA A 205 5.12 11.06 -24.57
CA ALA A 205 5.53 10.13 -23.51
C ALA A 205 7.03 9.74 -23.62
N ILE A 206 7.52 9.43 -24.82
CA ILE A 206 8.93 9.10 -25.05
C ILE A 206 9.81 10.34 -24.82
N GLU A 207 9.43 11.49 -25.38
CA GLU A 207 10.22 12.73 -25.22
C GLU A 207 10.33 13.15 -23.74
N ALA A 208 9.26 12.99 -22.97
CA ALA A 208 9.26 13.28 -21.53
C ALA A 208 10.10 12.26 -20.72
N ALA A 209 10.12 10.99 -21.12
CA ALA A 209 10.87 9.95 -20.43
C ALA A 209 12.38 10.02 -20.70
N GLU A 210 12.75 10.27 -21.95
CA GLU A 210 14.13 10.29 -22.44
C GLU A 210 14.79 11.67 -22.32
N GLY A 211 13.99 12.74 -22.15
CA GLY A 211 14.50 14.11 -22.03
C GLY A 211 15.03 14.70 -23.33
N LYS A 212 14.68 14.11 -24.48
CA LYS A 212 15.08 14.55 -25.83
C LYS A 212 13.94 14.42 -26.81
N ASP A 213 13.99 15.19 -27.89
CA ASP A 213 12.97 15.08 -28.94
C ASP A 213 13.04 13.72 -29.67
N LEU A 214 11.94 13.32 -30.30
CA LEU A 214 11.84 12.01 -30.94
C LEU A 214 12.85 11.84 -32.09
N LEU A 215 13.19 12.92 -32.80
CA LEU A 215 14.14 12.86 -33.89
C LEU A 215 15.54 12.59 -33.33
N ALA A 216 15.97 13.33 -32.30
CA ALA A 216 17.22 13.13 -31.59
C ALA A 216 17.31 11.72 -31.00
N PHE A 217 16.22 11.19 -30.42
CA PHE A 217 16.16 9.81 -29.97
C PHE A 217 16.50 8.83 -31.10
N VAL A 218 15.87 8.98 -32.27
CA VAL A 218 16.16 8.10 -33.41
C VAL A 218 17.60 8.27 -33.90
N LEU A 219 18.06 9.49 -34.09
CA LEU A 219 19.40 9.77 -34.64
C LEU A 219 20.53 9.31 -33.71
N GLU A 220 20.42 9.59 -32.42
CA GLU A 220 21.49 9.35 -31.44
C GLU A 220 21.47 7.91 -30.89
N ASP A 221 20.28 7.31 -30.75
CA ASP A 221 20.13 6.03 -30.04
C ASP A 221 19.85 4.84 -30.96
N VAL A 222 19.11 5.06 -32.05
CA VAL A 222 18.68 3.99 -32.97
C VAL A 222 19.54 3.95 -34.23
N GLY A 223 19.94 5.11 -34.74
CA GLY A 223 20.60 5.30 -36.03
C GLY A 223 19.61 5.47 -37.18
N GLU A 224 19.97 6.27 -38.19
CA GLU A 224 19.11 6.50 -39.36
C GLU A 224 18.91 5.22 -40.19
N PRO A 225 17.73 5.04 -40.81
CA PRO A 225 17.49 3.93 -41.71
C PRO A 225 18.29 4.08 -43.02
N GLY A 226 19.08 3.06 -43.37
CA GLY A 226 19.91 3.07 -44.59
C GLY A 226 19.12 3.04 -45.90
N PHE A 227 17.85 2.59 -45.86
CA PHE A 227 16.97 2.47 -47.04
C PHE A 227 16.26 3.77 -47.43
N GLU A 228 16.35 4.83 -46.61
CA GLU A 228 15.81 6.13 -46.97
C GLU A 228 16.82 6.93 -47.81
N PRO A 229 16.52 7.25 -49.08
CA PRO A 229 17.41 8.10 -49.85
C PRO A 229 17.40 9.50 -49.22
N VAL A 230 18.57 9.98 -48.80
CA VAL A 230 18.79 11.37 -48.37
C VAL A 230 18.63 12.27 -49.60
N ARG A 231 17.38 12.62 -49.93
CA ARG A 231 17.05 13.64 -50.92
C ARG A 231 16.05 14.60 -50.33
N PHE A 232 16.57 15.58 -49.61
CA PHE A 232 15.78 16.71 -49.15
C PHE A 232 16.40 17.98 -49.75
N HIS A 233 15.72 18.53 -50.76
CA HIS A 233 16.06 19.79 -51.43
C HIS A 233 15.07 20.91 -51.04
N GLU A 234 14.37 20.77 -49.91
CA GLU A 234 13.34 21.71 -49.41
C GLU A 234 13.80 22.43 -48.13
N GLU A 235 13.09 23.52 -47.75
CA GLU A 235 13.36 24.31 -46.55
C GLU A 235 13.49 23.43 -45.28
N GLU A 236 14.51 23.68 -44.46
CA GLU A 236 14.95 22.82 -43.34
C GLU A 236 13.80 22.42 -42.38
N ASP A 237 12.85 23.34 -42.13
CA ASP A 237 11.72 23.12 -41.22
C ASP A 237 10.66 22.12 -41.76
N GLN A 238 10.39 22.14 -43.08
CA GLN A 238 9.43 21.22 -43.70
C GLN A 238 10.01 19.80 -43.75
N VAL A 239 11.30 19.69 -44.04
CA VAL A 239 12.05 18.43 -44.03
C VAL A 239 12.07 17.81 -42.64
N TYR A 240 12.26 18.63 -41.60
CA TYR A 240 12.22 18.20 -40.20
C TYR A 240 10.86 17.58 -39.85
N LEU A 241 9.75 18.28 -40.15
CA LEU A 241 8.40 17.79 -39.85
C LEU A 241 8.06 16.49 -40.58
N GLN A 242 8.43 16.38 -41.85
CA GLN A 242 8.22 15.16 -42.64
C GLN A 242 9.00 13.96 -42.07
N ARG A 243 10.28 14.15 -41.72
CA ARG A 243 11.11 13.12 -41.06
C ARG A 243 10.52 12.68 -39.73
N LEU A 244 10.10 13.64 -38.92
CA LEU A 244 9.53 13.39 -37.61
C LEU A 244 8.21 12.59 -37.68
N GLU A 245 7.31 12.95 -38.60
CA GLU A 245 6.06 12.20 -38.81
C GLU A 245 6.32 10.76 -39.26
N LYS A 246 7.31 10.56 -40.13
CA LYS A 246 7.67 9.24 -40.63
C LYS A 246 8.30 8.36 -39.55
N TYR A 247 9.27 8.88 -38.80
CA TYR A 247 9.87 8.16 -37.67
C TYR A 247 8.84 7.84 -36.58
N LEU A 248 7.88 8.74 -36.36
CA LEU A 248 6.78 8.47 -35.44
C LEU A 248 5.92 7.27 -35.87
N GLN A 249 5.70 7.05 -37.16
CA GLN A 249 5.00 5.85 -37.65
C GLN A 249 5.78 4.56 -37.31
N TYR A 250 7.10 4.57 -37.47
CA TYR A 250 7.96 3.43 -37.10
C TYR A 250 7.96 3.17 -35.60
N VAL A 251 7.98 4.23 -34.79
CA VAL A 251 7.89 4.13 -33.33
C VAL A 251 6.54 3.57 -32.88
N VAL A 252 5.42 3.95 -33.53
CA VAL A 252 4.09 3.36 -33.27
C VAL A 252 4.08 1.86 -33.56
N ALA A 253 4.70 1.44 -34.67
CA ALA A 253 4.83 0.01 -35.01
C ALA A 253 5.70 -0.74 -33.99
N ALA A 254 6.82 -0.14 -33.56
CA ALA A 254 7.73 -0.71 -32.57
C ALA A 254 7.07 -0.89 -31.20
N VAL A 255 6.33 0.12 -30.73
CA VAL A 255 5.56 0.04 -29.47
C VAL A 255 4.48 -1.02 -29.55
N SER A 256 3.86 -1.22 -30.71
CA SER A 256 2.91 -2.31 -30.89
C SER A 256 3.57 -3.70 -30.74
N ASN A 257 4.85 -3.83 -31.10
CA ASN A 257 5.63 -5.07 -30.95
C ASN A 257 6.15 -5.30 -29.52
N LEU A 258 6.36 -4.25 -28.73
CA LEU A 258 6.81 -4.33 -27.33
C LEU A 258 5.91 -5.22 -26.44
N GLY A 259 4.61 -5.27 -26.70
CA GLY A 259 3.67 -6.05 -25.90
C GLY A 259 3.69 -7.56 -26.12
N ARG A 260 4.43 -8.07 -27.11
CA ARG A 260 4.47 -9.52 -27.42
C ARG A 260 5.10 -10.37 -26.32
N SER A 261 5.90 -9.76 -25.45
CA SER A 261 6.58 -10.41 -24.32
C SER A 261 5.84 -10.26 -22.98
N LEU A 262 4.62 -9.71 -22.99
CA LEU A 262 3.85 -9.55 -21.76
C LEU A 262 3.42 -10.90 -21.19
N PRO A 263 3.64 -11.15 -19.89
CA PRO A 263 3.04 -12.30 -19.25
C PRO A 263 1.50 -12.15 -19.24
N PRO A 264 0.74 -13.27 -19.24
CA PRO A 264 -0.72 -13.24 -19.29
C PRO A 264 -1.31 -12.34 -18.19
N ALA A 265 -2.38 -11.61 -18.53
CA ALA A 265 -3.05 -10.74 -17.57
C ALA A 265 -3.41 -11.50 -16.28
N GLY A 266 -2.99 -10.99 -15.12
CA GLY A 266 -3.25 -11.60 -13.81
C GLY A 266 -2.18 -12.56 -13.30
N SER A 267 -1.10 -12.83 -14.04
CA SER A 267 -0.01 -13.71 -13.56
C SER A 267 0.96 -13.05 -12.57
N VAL A 268 0.91 -11.72 -12.43
CA VAL A 268 1.82 -10.95 -11.58
C VAL A 268 1.08 -10.36 -10.38
N ARG A 269 1.50 -10.73 -9.17
CA ARG A 269 1.03 -10.12 -7.92
C ARG A 269 1.66 -8.75 -7.76
N ALA A 270 0.88 -7.68 -7.93
CA ALA A 270 1.39 -6.32 -7.73
C ALA A 270 1.51 -5.97 -6.23
N LEU A 271 2.67 -5.43 -5.84
CA LEU A 271 3.08 -5.10 -4.48
C LEU A 271 3.17 -3.58 -4.31
N GLY A 272 2.40 -3.01 -3.37
CA GLY A 272 2.54 -1.62 -2.96
C GLY A 272 3.73 -1.42 -2.03
N ALA A 273 3.86 -0.23 -1.45
CA ALA A 273 4.97 0.10 -0.57
C ALA A 273 4.97 -0.78 0.70
N GLY A 274 6.18 -1.16 1.16
CA GLY A 274 6.43 -1.86 2.42
C GLY A 274 6.85 -3.32 2.27
N PHE A 275 6.74 -4.10 3.35
CA PHE A 275 7.27 -5.46 3.47
C PHE A 275 6.20 -6.52 3.17
N HIS A 276 6.52 -7.47 2.30
CA HIS A 276 5.60 -8.47 1.78
C HIS A 276 6.15 -9.88 1.99
N LEU A 277 5.37 -10.75 2.63
CA LEU A 277 5.62 -12.19 2.62
C LEU A 277 5.07 -12.78 1.31
N THR A 278 5.98 -13.22 0.45
CA THR A 278 5.65 -13.69 -0.91
C THR A 278 5.76 -15.20 -1.10
N GLY A 279 6.54 -15.88 -0.26
CA GLY A 279 6.66 -17.32 -0.24
C GLY A 279 6.98 -17.83 1.16
N LEU A 280 6.43 -19.00 1.50
CA LEU A 280 6.76 -19.74 2.71
C LEU A 280 6.93 -21.21 2.33
N GLY A 281 8.16 -21.72 2.39
CA GLY A 281 8.51 -23.10 2.12
C GLY A 281 8.09 -24.04 3.25
N ALA A 282 8.04 -25.34 2.95
CA ALA A 282 7.64 -26.38 3.91
C ALA A 282 8.54 -26.44 5.17
N ASN A 283 9.79 -26.00 5.04
CA ASN A 283 10.76 -25.97 6.15
C ASN A 283 10.72 -24.64 6.94
N GLY A 284 9.72 -23.78 6.70
CA GLY A 284 9.62 -22.46 7.32
C GLY A 284 10.52 -21.38 6.69
N GLN A 285 11.26 -21.71 5.62
CA GLN A 285 12.02 -20.73 4.85
C GLN A 285 11.07 -19.73 4.18
N MET A 286 11.33 -18.43 4.35
CA MET A 286 10.54 -17.37 3.76
C MET A 286 11.25 -16.70 2.59
N THR A 287 10.43 -16.27 1.63
CA THR A 287 10.82 -15.32 0.59
C THR A 287 9.99 -14.07 0.77
N VAL A 288 10.66 -12.95 0.96
CA VAL A 288 10.02 -11.66 1.22
C VAL A 288 10.44 -10.63 0.18
N HIS A 289 9.59 -9.64 -0.03
CA HIS A 289 9.89 -8.50 -0.88
C HIS A 289 9.69 -7.20 -0.11
N LEU A 290 10.62 -6.28 -0.22
CA LEU A 290 10.50 -4.93 0.31
C LEU A 290 10.41 -3.95 -0.85
N VAL A 291 9.31 -3.18 -0.87
CA VAL A 291 9.13 -2.08 -1.80
C VAL A 291 9.40 -0.77 -1.07
N ASN A 292 10.49 -0.09 -1.44
CA ASN A 292 10.87 1.20 -0.88
C ASN A 292 11.09 2.21 -2.01
N GLY A 293 10.07 3.01 -2.29
CA GLY A 293 10.08 3.86 -3.46
C GLY A 293 10.21 3.03 -4.73
N ALA A 294 11.09 3.47 -5.63
CA ALA A 294 11.31 2.85 -6.93
C ALA A 294 12.16 1.58 -6.89
N SER A 295 12.70 1.20 -5.73
CA SER A 295 13.52 0.00 -5.57
C SER A 295 12.69 -1.16 -5.01
N LEU A 296 12.95 -2.34 -5.58
CA LEU A 296 12.42 -3.62 -5.14
C LEU A 296 13.58 -4.46 -4.60
N TYR A 297 13.47 -4.90 -3.35
CA TYR A 297 14.44 -5.79 -2.72
C TYR A 297 13.80 -7.14 -2.45
N ARG A 298 14.54 -8.22 -2.69
CA ARG A 298 14.16 -9.60 -2.35
C ARG A 298 14.98 -10.05 -1.15
N GLY A 299 14.33 -10.59 -0.14
CA GLY A 299 14.95 -11.23 1.02
C GLY A 299 14.68 -12.72 1.00
N GLU A 300 15.72 -13.53 1.19
CA GLU A 300 15.60 -14.99 1.27
C GLU A 300 16.22 -15.52 2.56
N SER A 301 15.59 -16.55 3.12
CA SER A 301 16.13 -17.28 4.27
C SER A 301 17.54 -17.81 4.03
N SER A 302 18.44 -17.49 4.94
CA SER A 302 19.81 -18.01 5.00
C SER A 302 20.13 -18.50 6.41
N ALA A 303 21.33 -19.07 6.61
CA ALA A 303 21.76 -19.56 7.93
C ALA A 303 21.88 -18.44 8.99
N THR A 304 22.05 -17.18 8.55
CA THR A 304 22.26 -16.01 9.41
C THR A 304 21.06 -15.05 9.42
N GLY A 305 19.89 -15.48 8.93
CA GLY A 305 18.69 -14.66 8.76
C GLY A 305 18.41 -14.35 7.29
N LEU A 306 17.79 -13.21 6.98
CA LEU A 306 17.49 -12.85 5.60
C LEU A 306 18.70 -12.29 4.85
N GLN A 307 18.99 -12.86 3.68
CA GLN A 307 19.94 -12.31 2.72
C GLN A 307 19.19 -11.46 1.68
N TRP A 308 19.63 -10.22 1.49
CA TRP A 308 18.95 -9.25 0.64
C TRP A 308 19.63 -9.09 -0.73
N THR A 309 18.83 -9.00 -1.77
CA THR A 309 19.27 -8.66 -3.13
C THR A 309 18.38 -7.54 -3.69
N GLU A 310 19.00 -6.55 -4.35
CA GLU A 310 18.24 -5.53 -5.09
C GLU A 310 17.92 -6.08 -6.48
N ILE A 311 16.66 -5.97 -6.87
CA ILE A 311 16.16 -6.48 -8.15
C ILE A 311 16.34 -5.41 -9.21
N ASP A 312 16.97 -5.77 -10.32
CA ASP A 312 17.14 -4.89 -11.48
C ASP A 312 15.85 -4.81 -12.29
N GLY A 313 14.94 -3.94 -11.82
CA GLY A 313 13.69 -3.63 -12.50
C GLY A 313 12.47 -3.73 -11.59
N PRO A 314 11.26 -3.55 -12.15
CA PRO A 314 10.04 -3.45 -11.38
C PRO A 314 9.43 -4.82 -11.01
N ARG A 315 10.13 -5.93 -11.27
CA ARG A 315 9.56 -7.29 -11.21
C ARG A 315 10.60 -8.32 -10.79
N ASP A 316 10.14 -9.30 -10.02
CA ASP A 316 10.86 -10.53 -9.72
C ASP A 316 9.91 -11.72 -9.90
N GLY A 317 10.10 -12.49 -10.98
CA GLY A 317 9.25 -13.61 -11.34
C GLY A 317 7.75 -13.26 -11.35
N GLY A 318 6.98 -13.88 -10.43
CA GLY A 318 5.54 -13.71 -10.30
C GLY A 318 5.09 -12.47 -9.51
N VAL A 319 6.00 -11.62 -9.05
CA VAL A 319 5.66 -10.39 -8.31
C VAL A 319 6.17 -9.14 -9.03
N GLY A 320 5.52 -8.00 -8.78
CA GLY A 320 5.95 -6.73 -9.38
C GLY A 320 5.48 -5.50 -8.62
N LEU A 321 6.11 -4.37 -8.88
CA LEU A 321 5.77 -3.10 -8.26
C LEU A 321 4.36 -2.64 -8.67
N HIS A 322 3.55 -2.26 -7.69
CA HIS A 322 2.32 -1.52 -7.91
C HIS A 322 2.64 -0.05 -8.04
N ALA A 323 2.75 0.42 -9.27
CA ALA A 323 3.05 1.80 -9.59
C ALA A 323 2.14 2.28 -10.74
N THR A 324 1.76 3.56 -10.71
CA THR A 324 0.94 4.19 -11.75
C THR A 324 1.56 5.53 -12.13
N GLN A 325 1.25 6.06 -13.31
CA GLN A 325 1.76 7.38 -13.74
C GLN A 325 1.51 8.50 -12.72
N ASN A 326 0.40 8.45 -11.98
CA ASN A 326 0.00 9.50 -11.03
C ASN A 326 0.36 9.18 -9.57
N MET A 327 0.99 8.04 -9.31
CA MET A 327 1.46 7.68 -7.97
C MET A 327 2.87 7.12 -8.09
N SER A 328 3.85 7.96 -7.78
CA SER A 328 5.21 7.51 -7.51
C SER A 328 5.17 6.52 -6.34
N PRO A 329 5.89 5.39 -6.43
CA PRO A 329 6.05 4.49 -5.31
C PRO A 329 6.54 5.25 -4.08
N ARG A 330 5.90 5.02 -2.93
CA ARG A 330 6.22 5.70 -1.68
C ARG A 330 7.58 5.26 -1.16
N VAL A 331 8.48 6.21 -0.90
CA VAL A 331 9.69 5.97 -0.11
C VAL A 331 9.28 5.95 1.36
N ILE A 332 9.41 4.79 2.02
CA ILE A 332 9.12 4.61 3.44
C ILE A 332 10.39 4.85 4.26
N HIS A 333 11.53 4.41 3.73
CA HIS A 333 12.82 4.41 4.42
C HIS A 333 13.86 5.19 3.60
N PRO A 334 14.03 6.50 3.83
CA PRO A 334 15.00 7.31 3.09
C PRO A 334 16.46 6.85 3.26
N GLN A 335 16.75 6.13 4.35
CA GLN A 335 18.07 5.61 4.67
C GLN A 335 18.43 4.33 3.91
N ILE A 336 17.44 3.56 3.45
CA ILE A 336 17.66 2.32 2.69
C ILE A 336 17.74 2.67 1.21
N ARG A 337 18.95 2.64 0.64
CA ARG A 337 19.23 2.99 -0.76
C ARG A 337 19.73 1.80 -1.58
N SER A 338 20.20 0.76 -0.92
CA SER A 338 20.75 -0.46 -1.50
C SER A 338 20.43 -1.67 -0.63
N ALA A 339 20.62 -2.88 -1.18
CA ALA A 339 20.45 -4.11 -0.41
C ALA A 339 21.37 -4.20 0.82
N LYS A 340 22.56 -3.58 0.78
CA LYS A 340 23.50 -3.55 1.92
C LYS A 340 22.96 -2.79 3.12
N ASP A 341 22.11 -1.79 2.91
CA ASP A 341 21.52 -1.01 4.00
C ASP A 341 20.48 -1.80 4.79
N LEU A 342 20.07 -2.98 4.27
CA LEU A 342 19.16 -3.92 4.93
C LEU A 342 19.90 -4.98 5.75
N GLU A 343 21.23 -5.07 5.61
CA GLU A 343 22.05 -6.02 6.36
C GLU A 343 22.32 -5.49 7.78
N LEU A 344 22.19 -6.38 8.76
CA LEU A 344 22.59 -6.08 10.13
C LEU A 344 24.12 -5.97 10.20
N HIS A 345 24.63 -4.86 10.72
CA HIS A 345 26.07 -4.63 10.88
C HIS A 345 26.46 -4.39 12.34
N GLU A 346 27.75 -4.54 12.63
CA GLU A 346 28.32 -4.29 13.96
C GLU A 346 28.01 -2.85 14.42
N GLY A 347 27.36 -2.72 15.58
CA GLY A 347 26.94 -1.43 16.14
C GLY A 347 25.45 -1.10 16.00
N MET A 348 24.69 -1.88 15.22
CA MET A 348 23.22 -1.82 15.27
C MET A 348 22.69 -2.45 16.58
N LEU A 349 21.55 -1.93 17.06
CA LEU A 349 20.86 -2.48 18.23
C LEU A 349 20.37 -3.91 17.93
N SER A 350 20.61 -4.84 18.86
CA SER A 350 19.94 -6.14 18.81
C SER A 350 18.42 -5.98 19.02
N LEU A 351 17.63 -6.99 18.64
CA LEU A 351 16.17 -6.97 18.84
C LEU A 351 15.78 -6.72 20.32
N SER A 352 16.51 -7.32 21.26
CA SER A 352 16.24 -7.16 22.70
C SER A 352 16.58 -5.74 23.20
N GLU A 353 17.67 -5.16 22.71
CA GLU A 353 18.06 -3.78 23.04
C GLU A 353 17.11 -2.76 22.40
N LEU A 354 16.72 -2.99 21.15
CA LEU A 354 15.73 -2.18 20.45
C LEU A 354 14.40 -2.20 21.21
N TYR A 355 13.92 -3.39 21.63
CA TYR A 355 12.72 -3.51 22.46
C TYR A 355 12.85 -2.68 23.75
N LYS A 356 13.96 -2.83 24.49
CA LYS A 356 14.21 -2.04 25.71
C LYS A 356 14.16 -0.55 25.44
N ARG A 357 14.79 -0.09 24.36
CA ARG A 357 14.89 1.32 24.00
C ARG A 357 13.54 1.92 23.62
N VAL A 358 12.76 1.24 22.77
CA VAL A 358 11.41 1.67 22.39
C VAL A 358 10.48 1.66 23.61
N ARG A 359 10.57 0.63 24.45
CA ARG A 359 9.83 0.56 25.72
C ARG A 359 10.11 1.74 26.64
N GLU A 360 11.38 2.10 26.78
CA GLU A 360 11.81 3.22 27.60
C GLU A 360 11.31 4.56 27.05
N ILE A 361 11.31 4.73 25.72
CA ILE A 361 10.72 5.89 25.04
C ILE A 361 9.22 5.99 25.36
N VAL A 362 8.46 4.91 25.18
CA VAL A 362 7.02 4.91 25.44
C VAL A 362 6.72 5.22 26.91
N SER A 363 7.41 4.54 27.84
CA SER A 363 7.23 4.75 29.29
C SER A 363 7.61 6.17 29.74
N THR A 364 8.67 6.75 29.17
CA THR A 364 9.09 8.13 29.49
C THR A 364 8.13 9.16 28.92
N GLY A 365 7.55 8.90 27.74
CA GLY A 365 6.72 9.86 27.02
C GLY A 365 5.29 9.97 27.54
N TRP A 366 4.67 8.86 27.97
CA TRP A 366 3.24 8.82 28.30
C TRP A 366 2.94 8.03 29.57
N ASP A 367 1.82 8.34 30.22
CA ASP A 367 1.26 7.57 31.33
C ASP A 367 -0.05 6.92 30.88
N PHE A 368 -0.26 5.70 31.35
CA PHE A 368 -1.44 4.91 31.05
C PHE A 368 -2.00 4.37 32.35
N LYS A 369 -3.31 4.11 32.40
CA LYS A 369 -3.95 3.56 33.61
C LYS A 369 -3.33 2.22 34.02
N ASP A 370 -3.08 1.35 33.05
CA ASP A 370 -2.36 0.09 33.22
C ASP A 370 -0.95 0.22 32.60
N HIS A 371 -0.11 1.06 33.22
CA HIS A 371 1.15 1.57 32.62
C HIS A 371 2.05 0.50 32.02
N GLU A 372 2.54 -0.46 32.82
CA GLU A 372 3.53 -1.44 32.36
C GLU A 372 3.04 -2.29 31.19
N VAL A 373 1.81 -2.83 31.30
CA VAL A 373 1.21 -3.67 30.25
C VAL A 373 0.96 -2.87 28.98
N THR A 374 0.50 -1.63 29.12
CA THR A 374 0.21 -0.76 27.96
C THR A 374 1.49 -0.34 27.26
N VAL A 375 2.55 -0.04 28.01
CA VAL A 375 3.87 0.26 27.47
C VAL A 375 4.38 -0.92 26.64
N ASP A 376 4.27 -2.15 27.15
CA ASP A 376 4.67 -3.35 26.42
C ASP A 376 3.80 -3.58 25.16
N LEU A 377 2.49 -3.36 25.23
CA LEU A 377 1.57 -3.44 24.09
C LEU A 377 1.97 -2.47 22.96
N VAL A 378 2.16 -1.19 23.29
CA VAL A 378 2.52 -0.14 22.32
C VAL A 378 3.93 -0.36 21.75
N THR A 379 4.86 -0.85 22.58
CA THR A 379 6.22 -1.20 22.15
C THR A 379 6.20 -2.34 21.14
N ALA A 380 5.53 -3.45 21.46
CA ALA A 380 5.40 -4.57 20.57
C ALA A 380 4.66 -4.19 19.28
N TYR A 381 3.67 -3.28 19.36
CA TYR A 381 2.99 -2.75 18.19
C TYR A 381 3.96 -2.02 17.26
N ALA A 382 4.73 -1.06 17.77
CA ALA A 382 5.68 -0.29 16.97
C ALA A 382 6.71 -1.19 16.26
N LEU A 383 7.17 -2.24 16.94
CA LEU A 383 8.11 -3.21 16.39
C LEU A 383 7.49 -4.20 15.41
N LEU A 384 6.23 -4.59 15.59
CA LEU A 384 5.56 -5.52 14.67
C LEU A 384 5.25 -4.85 13.33
N VAL A 385 4.89 -3.57 13.32
CA VAL A 385 4.36 -2.88 12.13
C VAL A 385 5.22 -3.08 10.87
N PRO A 386 6.56 -2.89 10.87
CA PRO A 386 7.38 -3.05 9.67
C PRO A 386 7.28 -4.42 9.02
N ILE A 387 7.09 -5.48 9.81
CA ILE A 387 7.03 -6.88 9.35
C ILE A 387 5.63 -7.48 9.45
N SER A 388 4.61 -6.65 9.67
CA SER A 388 3.27 -7.11 10.04
C SER A 388 2.59 -8.03 9.00
N ASP A 389 3.09 -8.10 7.76
CA ASP A 389 2.56 -9.02 6.74
C ASP A 389 2.76 -10.51 7.09
N ILE A 390 3.73 -10.83 7.98
CA ILE A 390 3.99 -12.21 8.44
C ILE A 390 2.92 -12.75 9.39
N VAL A 391 2.07 -11.89 9.97
CA VAL A 391 1.02 -12.29 10.91
C VAL A 391 -0.37 -12.22 10.27
N GLU A 392 -1.23 -13.21 10.51
CA GLU A 392 -2.52 -13.29 9.81
C GLU A 392 -3.47 -12.15 10.18
N ARG A 393 -3.62 -11.88 11.49
CA ARG A 393 -4.47 -10.80 12.00
C ARG A 393 -3.63 -9.59 12.37
N GLN A 394 -3.99 -8.45 11.81
CA GLN A 394 -3.31 -7.19 12.04
C GLN A 394 -3.82 -6.53 13.33
N PRO A 395 -2.94 -5.96 14.16
CA PRO A 395 -3.35 -5.29 15.39
C PRO A 395 -4.06 -3.97 15.12
N MET A 396 -5.19 -3.78 15.81
CA MET A 396 -5.95 -2.54 15.84
C MET A 396 -6.02 -2.03 17.28
N ILE A 397 -5.51 -0.81 17.50
CA ILE A 397 -5.44 -0.18 18.81
C ILE A 397 -6.23 1.12 18.78
N ILE A 398 -7.08 1.34 19.78
CA ILE A 398 -7.69 2.65 20.04
C ILE A 398 -7.10 3.26 21.30
N VAL A 399 -6.56 4.46 21.17
CA VAL A 399 -6.02 5.27 22.26
C VAL A 399 -7.10 6.27 22.68
N THR A 400 -7.54 6.15 23.93
CA THR A 400 -8.56 7.01 24.53
C THR A 400 -8.01 7.77 25.72
N SER A 401 -8.45 9.01 25.87
CA SER A 401 -8.21 9.85 27.05
C SER A 401 -9.06 11.10 26.99
N GLU A 402 -9.15 11.83 28.09
CA GLU A 402 -9.71 13.17 28.10
C GLU A 402 -8.94 14.14 27.19
N PHE A 403 -9.51 15.32 26.94
CA PHE A 403 -8.82 16.37 26.20
C PHE A 403 -7.44 16.65 26.81
N SER A 404 -6.43 16.93 25.97
CA SER A 404 -5.03 17.18 26.36
C SER A 404 -4.24 16.03 27.00
N GLY A 405 -4.70 14.77 26.90
CA GLY A 405 -3.97 13.60 27.42
C GLY A 405 -2.75 13.12 26.61
N GLY A 406 -2.35 13.81 25.54
CA GLY A 406 -1.18 13.44 24.73
C GLY A 406 -1.42 12.41 23.61
N LYS A 407 -2.68 12.08 23.27
CA LYS A 407 -3.06 11.11 22.22
C LYS A 407 -2.44 11.44 20.85
N THR A 408 -2.62 12.68 20.41
CA THR A 408 -2.08 13.20 19.15
C THR A 408 -0.56 13.08 19.09
N GLN A 409 0.14 13.32 20.21
CA GLN A 409 1.60 13.17 20.25
C GLN A 409 2.03 11.69 20.20
N LEU A 410 1.23 10.76 20.70
CA LEU A 410 1.49 9.33 20.57
C LEU A 410 1.19 8.84 19.14
N VAL A 411 -0.04 9.04 18.66
CA VAL A 411 -0.51 8.50 17.37
C VAL A 411 0.08 9.28 16.19
N GLY A 412 0.11 10.60 16.25
CA GLY A 412 0.60 11.47 15.18
C GLY A 412 2.07 11.90 15.31
N GLY A 413 2.66 11.83 16.50
CA GLY A 413 4.08 12.12 16.74
C GLY A 413 4.95 10.85 16.72
N LEU A 414 4.87 10.05 17.78
CA LEU A 414 5.70 8.84 17.96
C LEU A 414 5.54 7.85 16.80
N ILE A 415 4.30 7.48 16.49
CA ILE A 415 3.98 6.47 15.46
C ILE A 415 3.87 7.12 14.09
N GLY A 416 3.00 8.12 13.94
CA GLY A 416 2.66 8.71 12.63
C GLY A 416 3.66 9.74 12.07
N GLY A 417 4.48 10.33 12.92
CA GLY A 417 5.58 11.23 12.54
C GLY A 417 5.22 12.56 11.88
N ARG A 418 3.95 12.93 11.77
CA ARG A 418 3.50 14.16 11.08
C ARG A 418 3.27 15.34 12.03
N GLU A 419 2.68 15.09 13.19
CA GLU A 419 2.37 16.15 14.18
C GLU A 419 3.62 16.56 14.96
N ASN A 420 4.54 15.62 15.21
CA ASN A 420 5.82 15.89 15.84
C ASN A 420 6.91 14.96 15.29
N PRO A 421 7.57 15.36 14.17
CA PRO A 421 8.57 14.52 13.50
C PRO A 421 9.83 14.25 14.35
N GLU A 422 10.13 15.11 15.33
CA GLU A 422 11.33 15.01 16.17
C GLU A 422 11.29 13.82 17.13
N ILE A 423 10.09 13.39 17.52
CA ILE A 423 9.88 12.25 18.41
C ILE A 423 9.44 10.98 17.69
N ASN A 424 9.41 11.00 16.36
CA ASN A 424 8.98 9.86 15.57
C ASN A 424 10.00 8.71 15.66
N VAL A 425 9.52 7.52 15.99
CA VAL A 425 10.32 6.28 16.02
C VAL A 425 9.93 5.29 14.93
N LEU A 426 8.75 5.44 14.32
CA LEU A 426 8.25 4.51 13.31
C LEU A 426 8.07 5.21 11.97
N GLN A 427 8.79 4.75 10.95
CA GLN A 427 8.64 5.23 9.57
C GLN A 427 7.51 4.53 8.82
N ASN A 428 7.15 3.32 9.26
CA ASN A 428 6.11 2.47 8.67
C ASN A 428 4.70 2.89 9.10
N ALA A 429 4.35 4.17 9.01
CA ALA A 429 3.02 4.66 9.36
C ALA A 429 2.50 5.72 8.39
N GLU A 430 1.19 5.73 8.18
CA GLU A 430 0.47 6.75 7.43
C GLU A 430 -0.45 7.50 8.39
N TYR A 431 -0.13 8.77 8.66
CA TYR A 431 -0.92 9.60 9.56
C TYR A 431 -1.93 10.48 8.82
N MET A 432 -3.18 10.46 9.29
CA MET A 432 -4.28 11.28 8.78
C MET A 432 -5.16 11.84 9.91
N SER A 433 -5.33 13.16 9.96
CA SER A 433 -6.33 13.85 10.81
C SER A 433 -7.60 14.23 10.04
N GLY A 434 -7.50 14.42 8.73
CA GLY A 434 -8.63 14.59 7.81
C GLY A 434 -8.65 13.46 6.78
N TYR A 435 -9.40 12.40 7.05
CA TYR A 435 -9.45 11.21 6.20
C TYR A 435 -10.82 10.99 5.57
N THR A 436 -10.80 10.33 4.42
CA THR A 436 -11.96 9.73 3.77
C THR A 436 -11.62 8.29 3.45
N VAL A 437 -12.64 7.44 3.35
CA VAL A 437 -12.48 6.03 2.96
C VAL A 437 -11.78 5.90 1.61
N ALA A 438 -12.11 6.76 0.65
CA ALA A 438 -11.46 6.78 -0.67
C ALA A 438 -9.97 7.12 -0.57
N GLY A 439 -9.61 8.14 0.23
CA GLY A 439 -8.21 8.53 0.42
C GLY A 439 -7.37 7.42 1.06
N VAL A 440 -7.92 6.75 2.07
CA VAL A 440 -7.25 5.60 2.72
C VAL A 440 -7.07 4.44 1.74
N ARG A 441 -8.12 4.08 0.97
CA ARG A 441 -8.04 3.04 -0.06
C ARG A 441 -6.91 3.30 -1.05
N GLN A 442 -6.80 4.54 -1.52
CA GLN A 442 -5.78 4.92 -2.51
C GLN A 442 -4.36 4.86 -1.93
N ARG A 443 -4.17 5.39 -0.71
CA ARG A 443 -2.84 5.45 -0.06
C ARG A 443 -2.32 4.11 0.43
N MET A 444 -3.23 3.25 0.90
CA MET A 444 -2.89 1.97 1.52
C MET A 444 -3.05 0.79 0.57
N ASN A 445 -3.39 1.03 -0.70
CA ASN A 445 -3.63 -0.03 -1.68
C ASN A 445 -2.40 -0.92 -1.86
N ARG A 446 -2.56 -2.22 -1.60
CA ARG A 446 -1.51 -3.24 -1.70
C ARG A 446 -0.27 -2.89 -0.87
N SER A 447 -0.35 -1.93 0.05
CA SER A 447 0.73 -1.60 0.98
C SER A 447 0.63 -2.52 2.19
N LYS A 448 1.74 -3.14 2.56
CA LYS A 448 1.85 -4.07 3.68
C LYS A 448 3.01 -3.64 4.55
N GLY A 449 3.00 -3.97 5.84
CA GLY A 449 4.04 -3.49 6.74
C GLY A 449 4.01 -1.97 6.96
N ILE A 450 2.83 -1.34 6.83
CA ILE A 450 2.58 0.09 7.09
C ILE A 450 1.32 0.20 7.93
N SER A 451 1.41 0.90 9.07
CA SER A 451 0.27 1.20 9.94
C SER A 451 -0.56 2.37 9.42
N LEU A 452 -1.88 2.31 9.61
CA LEU A 452 -2.76 3.47 9.47
C LEU A 452 -2.95 4.14 10.84
N SER A 453 -2.49 5.38 10.95
CA SER A 453 -2.63 6.22 12.15
C SER A 453 -3.70 7.29 11.94
N LEU A 454 -4.84 7.18 12.62
CA LEU A 454 -5.94 8.15 12.50
C LEU A 454 -6.08 8.96 13.79
N ASP A 455 -6.04 10.28 13.68
CA ASP A 455 -6.38 11.16 14.80
C ASP A 455 -7.81 11.65 14.72
N GLU A 456 -8.31 12.19 15.83
CA GLU A 456 -9.66 12.73 15.94
C GLU A 456 -10.78 11.76 15.50
N PHE A 457 -10.61 10.48 15.84
CA PHE A 457 -11.50 9.37 15.48
C PHE A 457 -12.76 9.35 16.35
N GLU A 458 -13.58 10.39 16.23
CA GLU A 458 -14.75 10.62 17.09
C GLU A 458 -16.06 10.54 16.32
N ASP A 459 -16.92 9.61 16.75
CA ASP A 459 -18.35 9.63 16.44
C ASP A 459 -19.09 10.31 17.60
N LYS A 460 -19.76 11.42 17.29
CA LYS A 460 -20.54 12.18 18.28
C LYS A 460 -21.98 11.68 18.40
N GLY A 461 -22.37 10.66 17.64
CA GLY A 461 -23.76 10.21 17.52
C GLY A 461 -24.58 11.07 16.55
N THR A 462 -24.09 12.24 16.19
CA THR A 462 -24.75 13.18 15.26
C THR A 462 -24.46 12.84 13.79
N ASN A 463 -25.31 13.30 12.86
CA ASN A 463 -25.10 13.15 11.42
C ASN A 463 -24.17 14.25 10.84
N ASP A 464 -23.26 14.78 11.66
CA ASP A 464 -22.25 15.70 11.17
C ASP A 464 -21.24 14.97 10.27
N LYS A 465 -20.64 15.70 9.33
CA LYS A 465 -19.76 15.12 8.30
C LYS A 465 -18.64 14.26 8.88
N LYS A 466 -18.11 14.62 10.06
CA LYS A 466 -17.00 13.89 10.69
C LYS A 466 -17.46 12.57 11.29
N SER A 467 -18.56 12.57 12.04
CA SER A 467 -19.16 11.32 12.55
C SER A 467 -19.54 10.36 11.43
N VAL A 468 -20.10 10.86 10.31
CA VAL A 468 -20.39 10.05 9.11
C VAL A 468 -19.11 9.44 8.51
N HIS A 469 -18.03 10.22 8.42
CA HIS A 469 -16.74 9.69 7.94
C HIS A 469 -16.14 8.64 8.88
N VAL A 470 -16.27 8.83 10.20
CA VAL A 470 -15.81 7.87 11.21
C VAL A 470 -16.58 6.56 11.12
N ARG A 471 -17.92 6.61 11.02
CA ARG A 471 -18.75 5.40 10.82
C ARG A 471 -18.37 4.65 9.55
N ALA A 472 -18.24 5.36 8.42
CA ALA A 472 -17.81 4.76 7.16
C ALA A 472 -16.40 4.16 7.26
N MET A 473 -15.52 4.76 8.06
CA MET A 473 -14.19 4.21 8.33
C MET A 473 -14.27 2.97 9.22
N LEU A 474 -15.06 2.98 10.30
CA LEU A 474 -15.31 1.81 11.13
C LEU A 474 -15.81 0.63 10.30
N ASP A 475 -16.73 0.85 9.37
CA ASP A 475 -17.21 -0.18 8.44
C ASP A 475 -16.08 -0.78 7.58
N LEU A 476 -15.16 0.05 7.08
CA LEU A 476 -13.97 -0.42 6.38
C LEU A 476 -13.06 -1.25 7.30
N LEU A 477 -12.80 -0.75 8.51
CA LEU A 477 -11.90 -1.38 9.49
C LEU A 477 -12.47 -2.72 10.01
N ARG A 478 -13.80 -2.87 10.09
CA ARG A 478 -14.46 -4.13 10.47
C ARG A 478 -14.08 -5.28 9.55
N GLY A 479 -13.85 -5.00 8.26
CA GLY A 479 -13.41 -5.97 7.26
C GLY A 479 -11.94 -6.40 7.42
N LEU A 480 -11.06 -5.50 7.90
CA LEU A 480 -9.64 -5.80 8.11
C LEU A 480 -9.41 -6.88 9.17
N ALA A 481 -10.32 -6.97 10.16
CA ALA A 481 -10.21 -7.92 11.26
C ALA A 481 -10.11 -9.39 10.80
N ALA A 482 -10.57 -9.74 9.60
CA ALA A 482 -10.66 -11.11 9.11
C ALA A 482 -9.35 -11.69 8.53
N ARG A 483 -8.45 -10.84 7.97
CA ARG A 483 -7.10 -11.10 7.37
C ARG A 483 -6.69 -10.02 6.35
N GLY A 484 -7.62 -9.12 6.01
CA GLY A 484 -7.50 -8.10 4.97
C GLY A 484 -8.87 -7.89 4.32
N ILE A 485 -9.00 -6.87 3.48
CA ILE A 485 -10.22 -6.60 2.71
C ILE A 485 -9.87 -6.28 1.26
N GLU A 486 -10.63 -6.88 0.34
CA GLU A 486 -10.70 -6.45 -1.03
C GLU A 486 -11.93 -5.57 -1.22
N VAL A 487 -11.73 -4.37 -1.77
CA VAL A 487 -12.81 -3.43 -2.02
C VAL A 487 -12.87 -3.12 -3.50
N VAL A 488 -13.99 -3.48 -4.13
CA VAL A 488 -14.25 -3.16 -5.53
C VAL A 488 -15.08 -1.88 -5.59
N GLN A 489 -14.61 -0.91 -6.37
CA GLN A 489 -15.32 0.35 -6.61
C GLN A 489 -15.49 0.57 -8.12
N GLY A 490 -16.73 0.81 -8.55
CA GLY A 490 -16.99 1.21 -9.93
C GLY A 490 -16.49 2.62 -10.21
N THR A 491 -15.91 2.82 -11.38
CA THR A 491 -15.48 4.12 -11.88
C THR A 491 -16.46 4.69 -12.91
N ALA A 492 -16.34 5.98 -13.22
CA ALA A 492 -17.24 6.67 -14.15
C ALA A 492 -17.19 6.11 -15.58
N ASP A 493 -16.10 5.43 -15.95
CA ASP A 493 -15.89 4.73 -17.22
C ASP A 493 -16.43 3.29 -17.22
N GLY A 494 -17.08 2.85 -16.13
CA GLY A 494 -17.69 1.52 -16.03
C GLY A 494 -16.71 0.39 -15.75
N THR A 495 -15.44 0.70 -15.46
CA THR A 495 -14.45 -0.29 -15.03
C THR A 495 -14.44 -0.40 -13.50
N GLY A 496 -14.15 -1.60 -12.99
CA GLY A 496 -14.01 -1.82 -11.54
C GLY A 496 -12.56 -1.62 -11.13
N VAL A 497 -12.32 -0.80 -10.11
CA VAL A 497 -11.00 -0.72 -9.44
C VAL A 497 -11.08 -1.53 -8.15
N THR A 498 -10.19 -2.52 -8.03
CA THR A 498 -10.05 -3.33 -6.82
C THR A 498 -8.90 -2.80 -5.96
N TYR A 499 -9.21 -2.45 -4.72
CA TYR A 499 -8.26 -2.08 -3.68
C TYR A 499 -8.04 -3.26 -2.73
N GLU A 500 -6.80 -3.56 -2.39
CA GLU A 500 -6.46 -4.60 -1.42
C GLU A 500 -5.84 -3.94 -0.18
N LEU A 501 -6.49 -4.06 0.98
CA LEU A 501 -6.06 -3.43 2.22
C LEU A 501 -5.76 -4.48 3.28
N ARG A 502 -4.59 -4.39 3.91
CA ARG A 502 -4.20 -5.19 5.08
C ARG A 502 -3.13 -4.43 5.83
N MET A 503 -3.49 -3.86 6.96
CA MET A 503 -2.63 -2.95 7.70
C MET A 503 -2.95 -3.00 9.19
N PRO A 504 -1.94 -2.85 10.07
CA PRO A 504 -2.15 -2.45 11.45
C PRO A 504 -2.84 -1.09 11.52
N VAL A 505 -3.59 -0.84 12.60
CA VAL A 505 -4.30 0.42 12.78
C VAL A 505 -4.09 0.95 14.19
N MET A 506 -3.81 2.24 14.32
CA MET A 506 -3.84 2.94 15.60
C MET A 506 -4.70 4.19 15.45
N VAL A 507 -5.76 4.29 16.26
CA VAL A 507 -6.67 5.44 16.23
C VAL A 507 -6.65 6.17 17.56
N ALA A 508 -6.77 7.50 17.53
CA ALA A 508 -6.92 8.34 18.71
C ALA A 508 -8.32 8.93 18.76
N ALA A 509 -8.99 8.81 19.91
CA ALA A 509 -10.33 9.35 20.14
C ALA A 509 -10.47 9.87 21.56
N ILE A 510 -11.30 10.90 21.79
CA ILE A 510 -11.68 11.28 23.17
C ILE A 510 -12.69 10.27 23.74
N ARG A 511 -13.71 9.92 22.96
CA ARG A 511 -14.73 8.92 23.35
C ARG A 511 -14.32 7.54 22.85
N GLY A 512 -14.55 6.52 23.68
CA GLY A 512 -14.38 5.13 23.28
C GLY A 512 -15.47 4.66 22.31
N LEU A 513 -15.24 3.52 21.68
CA LEU A 513 -16.20 2.89 20.78
C LEU A 513 -17.47 2.46 21.54
N CYS A 514 -18.64 2.67 20.94
CA CYS A 514 -19.93 2.32 21.51
C CYS A 514 -20.40 0.93 21.09
N GLU A 515 -20.25 0.59 19.79
CA GLU A 515 -20.80 -0.65 19.28
C GLU A 515 -20.01 -1.89 19.75
N PRO A 516 -20.69 -2.96 20.23
CA PRO A 516 -20.05 -4.21 20.64
C PRO A 516 -19.23 -4.86 19.51
N ALA A 517 -19.66 -4.65 18.27
CA ALA A 517 -18.95 -5.11 17.08
C ALA A 517 -17.56 -4.43 16.96
N ASP A 518 -17.45 -3.14 17.24
CA ASP A 518 -16.18 -2.42 17.17
C ASP A 518 -15.31 -2.71 18.40
N LEU A 519 -15.91 -2.75 19.59
CA LEU A 519 -15.22 -3.15 20.82
C LEU A 519 -14.58 -4.54 20.73
N SER A 520 -15.15 -5.47 19.94
CA SER A 520 -14.57 -6.81 19.71
C SER A 520 -13.31 -6.84 18.87
N ARG A 521 -12.92 -5.72 18.25
CA ARG A 521 -11.90 -5.65 17.20
C ARG A 521 -10.71 -4.77 17.60
N PHE A 522 -10.88 -3.86 18.56
CA PHE A 522 -9.80 -2.98 19.01
C PHE A 522 -9.29 -3.36 20.40
N ALA A 523 -7.97 -3.34 20.57
CA ALA A 523 -7.37 -3.21 21.89
C ALA A 523 -7.52 -1.77 22.37
N ILE A 524 -8.04 -1.57 23.58
CA ILE A 524 -8.31 -0.25 24.15
C ILE A 524 -7.15 0.14 25.06
N VAL A 525 -6.57 1.31 24.78
CA VAL A 525 -5.54 1.94 25.59
C VAL A 525 -6.12 3.19 26.23
N GLU A 526 -6.12 3.26 27.56
CA GLU A 526 -6.58 4.43 28.31
C GLU A 526 -5.37 5.21 28.87
N MET A 527 -5.19 6.45 28.42
CA MET A 527 -4.13 7.32 28.94
C MET A 527 -4.57 8.02 30.23
N GLU A 528 -3.61 8.26 31.12
CA GLU A 528 -3.81 9.00 32.35
C GLU A 528 -3.40 10.48 32.16
N ARG A 529 -4.34 11.41 32.40
CA ARG A 529 -4.05 12.85 32.29
C ARG A 529 -3.42 13.36 33.59
N LYS A 530 -2.25 13.97 33.50
CA LYS A 530 -1.59 14.68 34.61
C LYS A 530 -1.32 16.13 34.21
N LEU A 531 -1.97 17.07 34.90
CA LEU A 531 -1.95 18.50 34.57
C LEU A 531 -0.54 19.12 34.64
N GLU A 532 0.33 18.59 35.51
CA GLU A 532 1.68 19.11 35.74
C GLU A 532 2.75 18.49 34.81
N ARG A 533 2.37 17.53 33.97
CA ARG A 533 3.34 16.83 33.13
C ARG A 533 3.83 17.74 32.00
N LYS A 534 5.16 17.79 31.83
CA LYS A 534 5.77 18.37 30.63
C LYS A 534 5.32 17.59 29.38
N SER A 535 5.25 18.27 28.24
CA SER A 535 4.90 17.63 26.97
C SER A 535 5.80 16.39 26.72
N PRO A 536 5.25 15.25 26.27
CA PRO A 536 6.01 14.07 25.85
C PRO A 536 7.25 14.42 25.02
N SER A 537 7.13 15.30 24.03
CA SER A 537 8.25 15.71 23.18
C SER A 537 9.44 16.29 23.97
N ALA A 538 9.16 17.22 24.89
CA ALA A 538 10.18 17.81 25.73
C ALA A 538 10.86 16.78 26.65
N LEU A 539 10.10 15.82 27.19
CA LEU A 539 10.65 14.74 28.03
C LEU A 539 11.58 13.82 27.23
N LEU A 540 11.16 13.44 26.03
CA LEU A 540 11.92 12.54 25.16
C LEU A 540 13.19 13.21 24.64
N LEU A 541 13.10 14.45 24.16
CA LEU A 541 14.27 15.18 23.66
C LEU A 541 15.27 15.47 24.78
N ALA A 542 14.81 15.75 26.00
CA ALA A 542 15.71 15.96 27.15
C ALA A 542 16.46 14.68 27.56
N LYS A 543 15.82 13.50 27.44
CA LYS A 543 16.40 12.22 27.88
C LYS A 543 17.23 11.53 26.81
N PHE A 544 16.74 11.48 25.58
CA PHE A 544 17.32 10.70 24.49
C PHE A 544 18.06 11.56 23.45
N GLY A 545 17.77 12.86 23.40
CA GLY A 545 18.23 13.73 22.32
C GLY A 545 17.59 13.39 20.97
N LEU A 546 17.77 14.29 20.00
CA LEU A 546 17.26 14.10 18.64
C LEU A 546 17.97 12.94 17.92
N ASP A 547 19.28 12.83 18.10
CA ASP A 547 20.09 11.77 17.48
C ASP A 547 19.75 10.39 18.04
N GLY A 548 19.44 10.28 19.33
CA GLY A 548 19.04 9.01 19.93
C GLY A 548 17.70 8.51 19.40
N ILE A 549 16.72 9.40 19.22
CA ILE A 549 15.42 9.06 18.62
C ILE A 549 15.61 8.71 17.13
N ARG A 550 16.41 9.49 16.41
CA ARG A 550 16.73 9.23 15.00
C ARG A 550 17.40 7.87 14.80
N GLN A 551 18.35 7.51 15.66
CA GLN A 551 19.01 6.21 15.63
C GLN A 551 17.98 5.07 15.78
N VAL A 552 17.05 5.18 16.74
CA VAL A 552 15.97 4.19 16.89
C VAL A 552 15.10 4.13 15.64
N ARG A 553 14.69 5.29 15.11
CA ARG A 553 13.85 5.37 13.90
C ARG A 553 14.48 4.72 12.69
N GLU A 554 15.79 4.89 12.49
CA GLU A 554 16.51 4.37 11.33
C GLU A 554 16.85 2.88 11.48
N THR A 555 17.15 2.43 12.71
CA THR A 555 17.52 1.03 12.99
C THR A 555 16.32 0.10 13.14
N LEU A 556 15.20 0.59 13.66
CA LEU A 556 14.00 -0.21 13.93
C LEU A 556 13.56 -1.07 12.74
N PRO A 557 13.30 -0.54 11.53
CA PRO A 557 12.84 -1.36 10.42
C PRO A 557 13.88 -2.43 10.01
N VAL A 558 15.17 -2.07 9.96
CA VAL A 558 16.25 -2.99 9.56
C VAL A 558 16.37 -4.17 10.54
N VAL A 559 16.35 -3.88 11.84
CA VAL A 559 16.39 -4.91 12.89
C VAL A 559 15.17 -5.83 12.81
N MET A 560 13.98 -5.27 12.57
CA MET A 560 12.77 -6.06 12.45
C MET A 560 12.76 -6.91 11.18
N TYR A 561 13.26 -6.39 10.05
CA TYR A 561 13.44 -7.17 8.83
C TYR A 561 14.39 -8.34 9.04
N GLY A 562 15.56 -8.12 9.62
CA GLY A 562 16.50 -9.20 9.96
C GLY A 562 15.94 -10.21 10.97
N SER A 563 14.99 -9.79 11.81
CA SER A 563 14.37 -10.65 12.83
C SER A 563 13.03 -11.29 12.39
N ALA A 564 12.59 -11.07 11.14
CA ALA A 564 11.26 -11.50 10.69
C ALA A 564 11.04 -13.01 10.83
N GLU A 565 12.06 -13.83 10.58
CA GLU A 565 11.99 -15.28 10.73
C GLU A 565 11.77 -15.73 12.17
N ALA A 566 12.53 -15.13 13.10
CA ALA A 566 12.40 -15.42 14.52
C ALA A 566 10.99 -15.06 15.03
N VAL A 567 10.45 -13.92 14.58
CA VAL A 567 9.09 -13.49 14.93
C VAL A 567 8.03 -14.39 14.29
N LEU A 568 8.19 -14.80 13.02
CA LEU A 568 7.25 -15.71 12.38
C LEU A 568 7.21 -17.08 13.08
N LYS A 569 8.38 -17.61 13.43
CA LYS A 569 8.49 -18.88 14.17
C LYS A 569 7.79 -18.77 15.54
N ALA A 570 8.07 -17.73 16.31
CA ALA A 570 7.42 -17.47 17.58
C ALA A 570 5.89 -17.34 17.43
N TYR A 571 5.42 -16.68 16.36
CA TYR A 571 4.00 -16.56 16.06
C TYR A 571 3.33 -17.91 15.78
N GLN A 572 3.99 -18.79 15.02
CA GLN A 572 3.49 -20.14 14.73
C GLN A 572 3.41 -20.99 16.02
N GLU A 573 4.46 -20.96 16.84
CA GLU A 573 4.49 -21.66 18.14
C GLU A 573 3.35 -21.19 19.06
N ILE A 574 3.12 -19.88 19.18
CA ILE A 574 2.03 -19.32 19.99
C ILE A 574 0.66 -19.82 19.49
N LYS A 575 0.45 -19.85 18.17
CA LYS A 575 -0.79 -20.37 17.59
C LYS A 575 -1.01 -21.85 17.88
N GLU A 576 0.06 -22.65 17.83
CA GLU A 576 0.01 -24.08 18.13
C GLU A 576 -0.26 -24.34 19.62
N GLU A 577 0.41 -23.60 20.51
CA GLU A 577 0.16 -23.64 21.96
C GLU A 577 -1.30 -23.28 22.29
N ASP A 578 -1.86 -22.29 21.60
CA ASP A 578 -3.25 -21.90 21.80
C ASP A 578 -4.23 -22.96 21.30
N ALA A 579 -3.98 -23.54 20.13
CA ALA A 579 -4.80 -24.60 19.56
C ALA A 579 -4.81 -25.88 20.43
N ALA A 580 -3.70 -26.16 21.13
CA ALA A 580 -3.58 -27.28 22.05
C ALA A 580 -4.26 -27.03 23.41
N SER A 581 -4.52 -25.77 23.76
CA SER A 581 -5.14 -25.39 25.04
C SER A 581 -6.66 -25.59 24.98
N ALA A 582 -7.12 -26.78 25.37
CA ALA A 582 -8.55 -27.11 25.44
C ALA A 582 -9.28 -26.28 26.52
N GLY A 583 -9.84 -25.14 26.12
CA GLY A 583 -10.74 -24.33 26.94
C GLY A 583 -10.23 -22.91 27.15
N ASP A 584 -10.69 -21.97 26.33
CA ASP A 584 -10.44 -20.55 26.55
C ASP A 584 -11.52 -19.95 27.48
N PRO A 585 -11.14 -19.25 28.56
CA PRO A 585 -12.10 -18.63 29.47
C PRO A 585 -12.64 -17.33 28.86
N GLY A 586 -13.66 -17.44 28.00
CA GLY A 586 -14.66 -16.38 27.80
C GLY A 586 -14.21 -15.01 27.28
N GLY A 587 -13.05 -14.94 26.60
CA GLY A 587 -12.60 -13.78 25.83
C GLY A 587 -13.10 -13.81 24.39
N VAL A 588 -13.25 -12.64 23.77
CA VAL A 588 -13.63 -12.55 22.36
C VAL A 588 -12.44 -12.98 21.50
N THR A 589 -12.52 -14.17 20.89
CA THR A 589 -11.47 -14.88 20.14
C THR A 589 -10.62 -13.98 19.22
N ARG A 590 -11.23 -12.95 18.63
CA ARG A 590 -10.58 -12.01 17.70
C ARG A 590 -9.50 -11.13 18.35
N ILE A 591 -9.74 -10.61 19.56
CA ILE A 591 -8.75 -9.77 20.26
C ILE A 591 -7.55 -10.62 20.65
N LYS A 592 -7.79 -11.86 21.07
CA LYS A 592 -6.73 -12.81 21.40
C LYS A 592 -5.83 -13.11 20.20
N GLU A 593 -6.41 -13.49 19.06
CA GLU A 593 -5.65 -13.79 17.83
C GLU A 593 -4.87 -12.57 17.31
N MET A 594 -5.38 -11.36 17.55
CA MET A 594 -4.70 -10.12 17.23
C MET A 594 -3.45 -9.87 18.09
N LEU A 595 -3.46 -10.32 19.35
CA LEU A 595 -2.32 -10.17 20.27
C LEU A 595 -1.17 -11.13 19.96
N PHE A 596 -1.42 -12.24 19.25
CA PHE A 596 -0.39 -13.24 18.92
C PHE A 596 0.82 -12.63 18.19
N GLY A 597 0.60 -11.69 17.27
CA GLY A 597 1.70 -11.01 16.59
C GLY A 597 2.54 -10.16 17.55
N LEU A 598 1.91 -9.50 18.51
CA LEU A 598 2.59 -8.68 19.52
C LEU A 598 3.37 -9.57 20.50
N MET A 599 2.76 -10.67 20.93
CA MET A 599 3.38 -11.70 21.76
C MET A 599 4.59 -12.34 21.06
N ALA A 600 4.51 -12.58 19.75
CA ALA A 600 5.61 -13.13 18.98
C ALA A 600 6.84 -12.21 18.97
N VAL A 601 6.64 -10.89 18.85
CA VAL A 601 7.72 -9.90 18.98
C VAL A 601 8.31 -9.94 20.39
N MET A 602 7.48 -9.99 21.43
CA MET A 602 7.93 -10.09 22.82
C MET A 602 8.80 -11.35 23.01
N ARG A 603 8.31 -12.51 22.60
CA ARG A 603 9.03 -13.79 22.70
C ARG A 603 10.35 -13.75 21.95
N ALA A 604 10.36 -13.29 20.69
CA ALA A 604 11.58 -13.16 19.89
C ALA A 604 12.61 -12.19 20.51
N SER A 605 12.14 -11.16 21.23
CA SER A 605 13.00 -10.21 21.96
C SER A 605 13.49 -10.70 23.33
N GLY A 606 13.09 -11.92 23.75
CA GLY A 606 13.43 -12.52 25.04
C GLY A 606 12.56 -12.03 26.20
N ARG A 607 11.32 -11.60 25.93
CA ARG A 607 10.32 -11.20 26.94
C ARG A 607 9.30 -12.30 27.17
N ASP A 608 8.73 -12.31 28.37
CA ASP A 608 7.70 -13.27 28.75
C ASP A 608 6.33 -12.86 28.17
N ASP A 609 5.99 -13.45 27.03
CA ASP A 609 4.73 -13.22 26.33
C ASP A 609 3.52 -13.73 27.11
N LYS A 610 3.67 -14.78 27.93
CA LYS A 610 2.59 -15.38 28.72
C LYS A 610 2.24 -14.52 29.92
N ALA A 611 3.25 -13.99 30.61
CA ALA A 611 3.05 -13.02 31.68
C ALA A 611 2.37 -11.75 31.17
N PHE A 612 2.78 -11.24 30.00
CA PHE A 612 2.11 -10.13 29.34
C PHE A 612 0.64 -10.44 29.04
N PHE A 613 0.34 -11.59 28.42
CA PHE A 613 -1.02 -11.97 28.06
C PHE A 613 -1.94 -12.08 29.28
N ALA A 614 -1.45 -12.69 30.37
CA ALA A 614 -2.19 -12.77 31.63
C ALA A 614 -2.47 -11.38 32.23
N ALA A 615 -1.46 -10.50 32.26
CA ALA A 615 -1.59 -9.15 32.78
C ALA A 615 -2.55 -8.29 31.93
N TYR A 616 -2.50 -8.44 30.60
CA TYR A 616 -3.42 -7.78 29.67
C TYR A 616 -4.87 -8.26 29.87
N GLY A 617 -5.08 -9.55 30.11
CA GLY A 617 -6.41 -10.09 30.43
C GLY A 617 -7.01 -9.48 31.70
N VAL A 618 -6.20 -9.23 32.73
CA VAL A 618 -6.63 -8.56 33.97
C VAL A 618 -6.96 -7.09 33.72
N ALA A 619 -6.08 -6.34 33.05
CA ALA A 619 -6.29 -4.93 32.71
C ALA A 619 -7.55 -4.73 31.84
N SER A 620 -7.75 -5.61 30.86
CA SER A 620 -8.87 -5.53 29.91
C SER A 620 -10.21 -5.99 30.47
N ARG A 621 -10.26 -6.51 31.70
CA ARG A 621 -11.49 -7.06 32.29
C ARG A 621 -12.64 -6.06 32.32
N ARG A 622 -12.36 -4.78 32.60
CA ARG A 622 -13.36 -3.70 32.60
C ARG A 622 -13.97 -3.51 31.20
N HIS A 623 -13.15 -3.57 30.15
CA HIS A 623 -13.58 -3.44 28.77
C HIS A 623 -14.41 -4.64 28.31
N VAL A 624 -14.01 -5.85 28.68
CA VAL A 624 -14.77 -7.08 28.40
C VAL A 624 -16.14 -7.04 29.07
N VAL A 625 -16.24 -6.54 30.30
CA VAL A 625 -17.52 -6.34 31.00
C VAL A 625 -18.37 -5.29 30.29
N ARG A 626 -17.80 -4.14 29.90
CA ARG A 626 -18.50 -3.10 29.13
C ARG A 626 -19.06 -3.64 27.82
N GLN A 627 -18.27 -4.43 27.09
CA GLN A 627 -18.69 -5.06 25.84
C GLN A 627 -19.86 -6.03 26.02
N LYS A 628 -19.80 -6.88 27.06
CA LYS A 628 -20.90 -7.81 27.39
C LYS A 628 -22.17 -7.05 27.74
N THR A 629 -22.05 -5.96 28.49
CA THR A 629 -23.18 -5.14 28.97
C THR A 629 -23.85 -4.36 27.82
N ALA A 630 -23.07 -3.70 26.96
CA ALA A 630 -23.58 -2.96 25.80
C ALA A 630 -24.28 -3.88 24.77
N SER A 631 -23.75 -5.10 24.57
CA SER A 631 -24.39 -6.11 23.73
C SER A 631 -25.73 -6.59 24.30
N LEU A 632 -25.85 -6.70 25.62
CA LEU A 632 -27.07 -7.19 26.28
C LEU A 632 -28.20 -6.14 26.27
N GLY A 633 -27.91 -4.86 26.54
CA GLY A 633 -28.93 -3.80 26.53
C GLY A 633 -29.56 -3.59 25.14
N SER A 634 -28.74 -3.58 24.09
CA SER A 634 -29.22 -3.49 22.70
C SER A 634 -29.97 -4.74 22.26
N ASP A 635 -29.52 -5.93 22.65
CA ASP A 635 -30.23 -7.19 22.39
C ASP A 635 -31.60 -7.24 23.08
N ILE A 636 -31.73 -6.74 24.31
CA ILE A 636 -33.00 -6.69 25.04
C ILE A 636 -34.00 -5.78 24.32
N LEU A 637 -33.57 -4.58 23.92
CA LEU A 637 -34.45 -3.67 23.18
C LEU A 637 -34.84 -4.23 21.80
N ALA A 638 -33.90 -4.89 21.11
CA ALA A 638 -34.18 -5.57 19.85
C ALA A 638 -35.22 -6.68 20.03
N ASP A 639 -35.09 -7.50 21.07
CA ASP A 639 -36.06 -8.56 21.38
C ASP A 639 -37.43 -7.97 21.76
N LEU A 640 -37.49 -6.89 22.53
CA LEU A 640 -38.74 -6.17 22.84
C LEU A 640 -39.43 -5.67 21.56
N MET A 641 -38.65 -5.16 20.60
CA MET A 641 -39.17 -4.56 19.36
C MET A 641 -39.57 -5.60 18.30
N HIS A 642 -38.84 -6.70 18.19
CA HIS A 642 -38.96 -7.65 17.08
C HIS A 642 -39.61 -8.98 17.45
N THR A 643 -39.80 -9.29 18.74
CA THR A 643 -40.53 -10.50 19.15
C THR A 643 -42.02 -10.38 18.83
N ARG A 644 -42.58 -11.39 18.15
CA ARG A 644 -43.99 -11.42 17.76
C ARG A 644 -44.87 -11.88 18.91
N ALA A 645 -45.37 -10.92 19.69
CA ALA A 645 -46.14 -11.18 20.91
C ALA A 645 -47.54 -10.55 20.91
N ILE A 646 -47.79 -9.52 20.10
CA ILE A 646 -49.07 -8.81 20.05
C ILE A 646 -50.02 -9.58 19.12
N GLN A 647 -51.20 -9.97 19.60
CA GLN A 647 -52.22 -10.63 18.80
C GLN A 647 -53.24 -9.59 18.33
N GLU A 648 -53.45 -9.49 17.02
CA GLU A 648 -54.50 -8.65 16.44
C GLU A 648 -55.69 -9.55 16.08
N THR A 649 -56.86 -9.29 16.66
CA THR A 649 -58.07 -10.07 16.37
C THR A 649 -58.89 -9.34 15.31
N SER A 650 -58.72 -9.69 14.03
CA SER A 650 -59.57 -9.15 12.96
C SER A 650 -60.92 -9.87 12.93
N ILE A 651 -62.02 -9.12 12.99
CA ILE A 651 -63.40 -9.66 12.99
C ILE A 651 -63.91 -9.99 11.57
N THR A 652 -63.14 -9.65 10.52
CA THR A 652 -63.55 -9.88 9.13
C THR A 652 -62.92 -11.14 8.55
N ASN A 653 -63.74 -12.19 8.43
CA ASN A 653 -63.51 -13.46 7.72
C ASN A 653 -62.45 -14.40 8.30
N GLY A 654 -62.87 -15.23 9.26
CA GLY A 654 -62.25 -16.53 9.57
C GLY A 654 -60.88 -16.43 10.24
N TYR A 655 -60.87 -16.52 11.57
CA TYR A 655 -59.72 -16.68 12.48
C TYR A 655 -58.32 -16.74 11.82
N VAL A 656 -57.72 -15.58 11.60
CA VAL A 656 -56.27 -15.48 11.41
C VAL A 656 -55.68 -14.99 12.72
N ASN A 657 -55.04 -15.92 13.44
CA ASN A 657 -54.38 -15.66 14.72
C ASN A 657 -52.94 -15.18 14.45
N GLU A 658 -52.81 -14.02 13.79
CA GLU A 658 -51.51 -13.47 13.44
C GLU A 658 -50.89 -12.71 14.61
N LYS A 659 -49.62 -13.01 14.89
CA LYS A 659 -48.83 -12.32 15.91
C LYS A 659 -47.90 -11.30 15.27
N TYR A 660 -47.92 -10.09 15.80
CA TYR A 660 -47.09 -8.97 15.39
C TYR A 660 -46.08 -8.60 16.47
N SER A 661 -44.98 -8.00 16.03
CA SER A 661 -44.01 -7.38 16.94
C SER A 661 -44.35 -5.90 17.16
N VAL A 662 -43.83 -5.32 18.23
CA VAL A 662 -44.01 -3.88 18.53
C VAL A 662 -43.57 -3.03 17.34
N HIS A 663 -42.39 -3.31 16.77
CA HIS A 663 -41.89 -2.62 15.59
C HIS A 663 -42.84 -2.71 14.38
N ALA A 664 -43.37 -3.90 14.08
CA ALA A 664 -44.26 -4.10 12.94
C ALA A 664 -45.61 -3.37 13.12
N MET A 665 -46.12 -3.28 14.36
CA MET A 665 -47.34 -2.54 14.68
C MET A 665 -47.10 -1.02 14.58
N LEU A 666 -46.00 -0.52 15.12
CA LEU A 666 -45.67 0.92 15.06
C LEU A 666 -45.48 1.41 13.61
N LEU A 667 -44.86 0.62 12.74
CA LEU A 667 -44.72 0.95 11.31
C LEU A 667 -46.07 1.05 10.58
N ARG A 668 -47.10 0.33 11.05
CA ARG A 668 -48.47 0.38 10.52
C ARG A 668 -49.33 1.47 11.16
N GLY A 669 -48.73 2.30 12.03
CA GLY A 669 -49.46 3.31 12.81
C GLY A 669 -50.25 2.75 13.99
N GLY A 670 -50.05 1.47 14.34
CA GLY A 670 -50.81 0.73 15.35
C GLY A 670 -50.39 1.02 16.79
N VAL A 671 -50.30 2.30 17.18
CA VAL A 671 -49.88 2.71 18.53
C VAL A 671 -50.92 2.29 19.59
N LYS A 672 -52.21 2.38 19.26
CA LYS A 672 -53.29 2.02 20.19
C LYS A 672 -53.27 0.52 20.46
N GLU A 673 -52.98 -0.27 19.44
CA GLU A 673 -52.89 -1.72 19.48
C GLU A 673 -51.68 -2.17 20.30
N VAL A 674 -50.53 -1.48 20.19
CA VAL A 674 -49.36 -1.72 21.06
C VAL A 674 -49.70 -1.43 22.52
N ASN A 675 -50.31 -0.28 22.81
CA ASN A 675 -50.59 0.15 24.19
C ASN A 675 -51.73 -0.66 24.83
N ALA A 676 -52.68 -1.18 24.04
CA ALA A 676 -53.78 -2.03 24.51
C ALA A 676 -53.43 -3.53 24.58
N ALA A 677 -52.23 -3.94 24.11
CA ALA A 677 -51.85 -5.35 24.08
C ALA A 677 -51.46 -5.94 25.44
N TYR A 678 -51.36 -5.12 26.50
CA TYR A 678 -50.96 -5.51 27.85
C TYR A 678 -49.69 -6.38 27.90
N CYS A 679 -48.77 -6.12 26.97
CA CYS A 679 -47.57 -6.93 26.79
C CYS A 679 -46.35 -6.37 27.55
N GLY A 680 -46.60 -5.50 28.54
CA GLY A 680 -45.58 -4.89 29.38
C GLY A 680 -44.78 -3.79 28.71
N VAL A 681 -45.26 -3.25 27.59
CA VAL A 681 -44.69 -2.07 26.94
C VAL A 681 -45.77 -1.05 26.64
N TYR A 682 -45.40 0.23 26.68
CA TYR A 682 -46.23 1.35 26.28
C TYR A 682 -45.40 2.27 25.39
N TYR A 683 -45.94 2.65 24.25
CA TYR A 683 -45.32 3.60 23.35
C TYR A 683 -45.99 4.97 23.44
N SER A 684 -45.22 5.97 23.86
CA SER A 684 -45.61 7.37 23.80
C SER A 684 -45.27 7.93 22.42
N LYS A 685 -46.30 8.20 21.61
CA LYS A 685 -46.14 8.75 20.26
C LYS A 685 -45.54 10.15 20.27
N GLU A 686 -45.94 10.98 21.23
CA GLU A 686 -45.49 12.37 21.36
C GLU A 686 -44.01 12.45 21.66
N ARG A 687 -43.53 11.67 22.64
CA ARG A 687 -42.12 11.69 23.06
C ARG A 687 -41.24 10.72 22.28
N LYS A 688 -41.86 9.82 21.52
CA LYS A 688 -41.23 8.68 20.84
C LYS A 688 -40.49 7.76 21.81
N TRP A 689 -41.07 7.53 22.99
CA TRP A 689 -40.49 6.67 24.03
C TRP A 689 -41.22 5.34 24.13
N LEU A 690 -40.48 4.25 24.30
CA LEU A 690 -40.99 2.94 24.67
C LEU A 690 -40.75 2.71 26.15
N ILE A 691 -41.81 2.77 26.95
CA ILE A 691 -41.80 2.48 28.38
C ILE A 691 -42.00 0.98 28.55
N VAL A 692 -41.17 0.34 29.35
CA VAL A 692 -41.19 -1.10 29.57
C VAL A 692 -41.38 -1.38 31.04
N HIS A 693 -42.47 -2.08 31.37
CA HIS A 693 -42.68 -2.64 32.70
C HIS A 693 -42.16 -4.07 32.74
N TRP A 694 -41.02 -4.27 33.41
CA TRP A 694 -40.27 -5.53 33.32
C TRP A 694 -41.03 -6.76 33.81
N PRO A 695 -41.73 -6.74 34.96
CA PRO A 695 -42.58 -7.85 35.39
C PRO A 695 -43.62 -8.28 34.34
N ALA A 696 -44.32 -7.34 33.70
CA ALA A 696 -45.29 -7.64 32.66
C ALA A 696 -44.63 -8.10 31.35
N ALA A 697 -43.50 -7.49 30.96
CA ALA A 697 -42.77 -7.83 29.75
C ALA A 697 -42.21 -9.26 29.79
N ILE A 698 -41.78 -9.76 30.95
CA ILE A 698 -41.33 -11.15 31.14
C ILE A 698 -42.46 -12.14 30.84
N GLY A 699 -43.67 -11.87 31.32
CA GLY A 699 -44.83 -12.75 31.13
C GLY A 699 -45.37 -12.75 29.69
N ALA A 700 -45.07 -11.70 28.93
CA ALA A 700 -45.62 -11.44 27.61
C ALA A 700 -44.56 -11.51 26.48
N ILE A 701 -43.90 -10.39 26.16
CA ILE A 701 -42.99 -10.31 25.01
C ILE A 701 -41.75 -11.18 25.21
N LEU A 702 -41.08 -11.03 26.35
CA LEU A 702 -39.80 -11.69 26.63
C LEU A 702 -39.96 -13.18 26.96
N ARG A 703 -41.19 -13.66 27.21
CA ARG A 703 -41.49 -15.10 27.32
C ARG A 703 -41.08 -15.88 26.08
N TYR A 704 -41.15 -15.23 24.90
CA TYR A 704 -40.83 -15.84 23.62
C TYR A 704 -39.39 -15.55 23.15
N SER A 705 -38.61 -14.78 23.92
CA SER A 705 -37.19 -14.59 23.66
C SER A 705 -36.41 -15.85 24.01
N SER A 706 -35.59 -16.35 23.08
CA SER A 706 -34.68 -17.47 23.32
C SER A 706 -33.55 -17.12 24.31
N LYS A 707 -33.27 -15.83 24.52
CA LYS A 707 -32.17 -15.32 25.36
C LYS A 707 -32.63 -14.87 26.75
N PHE A 708 -33.81 -14.27 26.85
CA PHE A 708 -34.28 -13.58 28.05
C PHE A 708 -35.44 -14.28 28.77
N ALA A 709 -36.03 -15.32 28.18
CA ALA A 709 -37.03 -16.14 28.86
C ALA A 709 -36.49 -16.70 30.18
N GLY A 710 -37.25 -16.52 31.27
CA GLY A 710 -36.89 -17.02 32.61
C GLY A 710 -35.90 -16.16 33.40
N ARG A 711 -35.49 -14.99 32.89
CA ARG A 711 -34.70 -14.01 33.66
C ARG A 711 -35.59 -13.21 34.62
N GLY A 712 -35.04 -12.84 35.78
CA GLY A 712 -35.75 -12.04 36.80
C GLY A 712 -35.92 -10.58 36.39
N SER A 713 -37.01 -9.94 36.83
CA SER A 713 -37.37 -8.55 36.48
C SER A 713 -36.30 -7.54 36.89
N GLY A 714 -35.76 -7.66 38.11
CA GLY A 714 -34.69 -6.77 38.58
C GLY A 714 -33.42 -6.84 37.73
N TRP A 715 -33.06 -8.03 37.24
CA TRP A 715 -31.90 -8.20 36.36
C TRP A 715 -32.15 -7.60 34.98
N LEU A 716 -33.35 -7.77 34.41
CA LEU A 716 -33.71 -7.19 33.12
C LEU A 716 -33.79 -5.66 33.18
N LYS A 717 -34.31 -5.09 34.28
CA LYS A 717 -34.25 -3.65 34.53
C LYS A 717 -32.81 -3.16 34.56
N GLU A 718 -31.97 -3.80 35.38
CA GLU A 718 -30.55 -3.41 35.50
C GLU A 718 -29.82 -3.46 34.15
N GLN A 719 -30.12 -4.43 33.28
CA GLN A 719 -29.55 -4.48 31.93
C GLN A 719 -30.20 -3.46 30.96
N GLY A 720 -31.50 -3.22 31.10
CA GLY A 720 -32.25 -2.27 30.29
C GLY A 720 -31.82 -0.82 30.54
N ASP A 721 -31.65 -0.42 31.81
CA ASP A 721 -31.19 0.91 32.22
C ASP A 721 -29.76 1.21 31.74
N ARG A 722 -29.00 0.18 31.39
CA ARG A 722 -27.63 0.29 30.85
C ARG A 722 -27.59 0.42 29.32
N SER A 723 -28.75 0.40 28.66
CA SER A 723 -28.85 0.64 27.21
C SER A 723 -28.53 2.10 26.88
N GLU A 724 -27.84 2.35 25.76
CA GLU A 724 -27.58 3.72 25.27
C GLU A 724 -28.87 4.46 24.91
N LYS A 725 -29.96 3.72 24.67
CA LYS A 725 -31.28 4.29 24.41
C LYS A 725 -32.11 4.49 25.68
N ALA A 726 -31.63 4.09 26.85
CA ALA A 726 -32.36 4.27 28.10
C ALA A 726 -32.44 5.77 28.47
N ILE A 727 -33.63 6.21 28.84
CA ILE A 727 -33.87 7.52 29.46
C ILE A 727 -33.47 7.41 30.92
N ASP A 728 -32.69 8.37 31.43
CA ASP A 728 -32.29 8.37 32.82
C ASP A 728 -33.51 8.55 33.75
N GLU A 729 -33.42 7.98 34.96
CA GLU A 729 -34.54 7.95 35.91
C GLU A 729 -35.02 9.36 36.31
N GLU A 730 -34.12 10.34 36.37
CA GLU A 730 -34.46 11.71 36.73
C GLU A 730 -35.28 12.39 35.63
N THR A 731 -34.87 12.25 34.36
CA THR A 731 -35.62 12.70 33.19
C THR A 731 -36.97 12.00 33.13
N LEU A 732 -37.03 10.68 33.32
CA LEU A 732 -38.28 9.92 33.31
C LEU A 732 -39.27 10.41 34.38
N LEU A 733 -38.78 10.67 35.60
CA LEU A 733 -39.58 11.21 36.71
C LEU A 733 -40.08 12.63 36.41
N ARG A 734 -39.19 13.54 36.00
CA ARG A 734 -39.55 14.94 35.66
C ARG A 734 -40.56 15.02 34.54
N SER A 735 -40.52 14.05 33.62
CA SER A 735 -41.41 14.00 32.48
C SER A 735 -42.89 13.80 32.84
N GLY A 736 -43.19 13.34 34.07
CA GLY A 736 -44.56 13.06 34.54
C GLY A 736 -45.24 11.88 33.83
N ILE A 737 -44.58 11.20 32.89
CA ILE A 737 -45.22 10.21 32.02
C ILE A 737 -45.75 8.99 32.78
N LEU A 738 -45.12 8.63 33.90
CA LEU A 738 -45.57 7.52 34.74
C LEU A 738 -46.84 7.86 35.55
N GLN A 739 -47.24 9.13 35.56
CA GLN A 739 -48.45 9.65 36.21
C GLN A 739 -49.58 9.90 35.20
N ASP A 740 -49.31 9.71 33.90
CA ASP A 740 -50.30 9.85 32.82
C ASP A 740 -51.35 8.73 32.93
N GLU A 741 -52.63 9.10 32.94
CA GLU A 741 -53.75 8.15 32.99
C GLU A 741 -53.66 7.10 31.87
N ALA A 742 -53.20 7.48 30.67
CA ALA A 742 -53.05 6.54 29.56
C ALA A 742 -51.96 5.49 29.79
N VAL A 743 -50.89 5.85 30.52
CA VAL A 743 -49.81 4.92 30.90
C VAL A 743 -50.27 4.02 32.04
N ILE A 744 -50.96 4.59 33.03
CA ILE A 744 -51.51 3.85 34.17
C ILE A 744 -52.58 2.84 33.69
N ASP A 745 -53.41 3.21 32.72
CA ASP A 745 -54.41 2.31 32.13
C ASP A 745 -53.78 1.15 31.34
N ALA A 746 -52.64 1.39 30.69
CA ALA A 746 -51.96 0.41 29.86
C ALA A 746 -51.01 -0.52 30.65
N LEU A 747 -50.28 0.01 31.63
CA LEU A 747 -49.24 -0.71 32.38
C LEU A 747 -49.58 -0.93 33.87
N GLY A 748 -50.65 -0.31 34.39
CA GLY A 748 -50.96 -0.27 35.81
C GLY A 748 -50.19 0.84 36.55
N ASN A 749 -50.38 0.92 37.87
CA ASN A 749 -49.57 1.82 38.70
C ASN A 749 -48.19 1.18 38.92
N VAL A 750 -47.18 1.69 38.22
CA VAL A 750 -45.87 1.04 38.12
C VAL A 750 -44.81 1.78 38.94
N PRO A 751 -44.13 1.11 39.90
CA PRO A 751 -43.03 1.75 40.63
C PRO A 751 -41.84 1.96 39.69
N LEU A 752 -41.13 3.09 39.87
CA LEU A 752 -39.92 3.43 39.09
C LEU A 752 -38.88 2.30 39.10
N GLY A 753 -38.76 1.58 40.22
CA GLY A 753 -37.89 0.42 40.39
C GLY A 753 -38.21 -0.79 39.50
N GLU A 754 -39.28 -0.74 38.69
CA GLU A 754 -39.71 -1.82 37.78
C GLU A 754 -39.85 -1.37 36.32
N VAL A 755 -39.45 -0.12 36.01
CA VAL A 755 -39.65 0.48 34.68
C VAL A 755 -38.33 0.97 34.11
N THR A 756 -38.17 0.78 32.80
CA THR A 756 -37.16 1.49 31.99
C THR A 756 -37.87 2.13 30.81
N ALA A 757 -37.50 3.36 30.45
CA ALA A 757 -37.96 3.99 29.21
C ALA A 757 -36.83 4.01 28.19
N PHE A 758 -37.13 3.70 26.93
CA PHE A 758 -36.18 3.74 25.82
C PHE A 758 -36.59 4.82 24.82
N SER A 759 -35.65 5.67 24.39
CA SER A 759 -35.84 6.57 23.27
C SER A 759 -35.84 5.79 21.95
N LEU A 760 -36.92 5.91 21.17
CA LEU A 760 -37.04 5.39 19.81
C LEU A 760 -36.93 6.49 18.75
N ARG A 761 -36.41 7.67 19.10
CA ARG A 761 -36.09 8.71 18.11
C ARG A 761 -35.03 8.17 17.14
N GLU A 762 -35.19 8.46 15.85
CA GLU A 762 -34.11 8.26 14.88
C GLU A 762 -33.07 9.37 15.12
N ASP A 763 -31.78 9.04 15.14
CA ASP A 763 -30.70 9.99 15.42
C ASP A 763 -30.73 11.14 14.38
N GLY A 764 -31.33 12.28 14.73
CA GLY A 764 -31.47 13.42 13.82
C GLY A 764 -32.63 14.40 14.05
N GLU A 765 -33.60 14.10 14.92
CA GLU A 765 -34.68 15.04 15.27
C GLU A 765 -34.43 15.65 16.66
N CYS A 766 -33.78 16.82 16.70
CA CYS A 766 -33.73 17.67 17.90
C CYS A 766 -35.00 18.54 17.97
N GLU A 767 -35.55 18.69 19.17
CA GLU A 767 -36.62 19.64 19.48
C GLU A 767 -36.09 21.08 19.41
N ASP A 768 -36.82 21.95 18.72
CA ASP A 768 -36.76 23.39 18.94
C ASP A 768 -37.35 23.66 20.33
N GLU A 769 -36.56 24.21 21.26
CA GLU A 769 -37.05 24.64 22.57
C GLU A 769 -37.86 25.94 22.37
N ASP A 770 -39.19 25.82 22.47
CA ASP A 770 -40.10 26.96 22.55
C ASP A 770 -39.85 27.77 23.83
N GLU A 771 -39.74 29.08 23.65
CA GLU A 771 -39.63 30.11 24.68
C GLU A 771 -40.80 30.02 25.68
N ALA A 772 -40.47 29.91 26.97
CA ALA A 772 -41.41 30.14 28.05
C ALA A 772 -41.17 31.54 28.63
N ASP A 773 -42.20 32.38 28.52
CA ASP A 773 -42.39 33.64 29.22
C ASP A 773 -42.17 33.47 30.74
N ASP A 774 -41.35 34.33 31.35
CA ASP A 774 -41.36 34.56 32.79
C ASP A 774 -41.27 36.06 33.10
N ASP A 775 -42.33 36.55 33.73
CA ASP A 775 -42.60 37.94 34.09
C ASP A 775 -42.05 38.26 35.49
N GLY A 776 -40.97 39.05 35.54
CA GLY A 776 -40.71 40.08 36.56
C GLY A 776 -39.78 39.72 37.75
N PRO A 777 -39.42 40.70 38.61
CA PRO A 777 -39.15 42.12 38.36
C PRO A 777 -37.70 42.52 38.74
N ASP A 778 -37.30 43.71 38.28
CA ASP A 778 -36.01 44.39 38.49
C ASP A 778 -35.42 44.30 39.91
N GLU A 779 -34.18 43.81 40.00
CA GLU A 779 -33.23 44.22 41.05
C GLU A 779 -31.83 44.42 40.46
N GLN A 780 -31.42 45.69 40.40
CA GLN A 780 -30.15 46.19 39.90
C GLN A 780 -28.99 45.90 40.86
N LEU A 781 -27.92 45.24 40.41
CA LEU A 781 -26.55 45.40 40.94
C LEU A 781 -25.49 45.14 39.83
N PRO A 782 -24.24 45.66 39.95
CA PRO A 782 -23.62 46.45 38.89
C PRO A 782 -22.61 45.72 37.98
N VAL A 783 -22.51 46.26 36.77
CA VAL A 783 -21.53 45.92 35.72
C VAL A 783 -20.11 46.41 36.06
N PRO A 784 -19.06 45.57 35.96
CA PRO A 784 -17.68 46.03 35.82
C PRO A 784 -17.38 46.31 34.34
N LYS A 785 -17.06 47.57 34.03
CA LYS A 785 -16.57 48.01 32.73
C LYS A 785 -15.15 47.49 32.46
N GLY A 786 -14.91 47.03 31.22
CA GLY A 786 -13.67 47.36 30.50
C GLY A 786 -12.78 46.20 30.04
N ARG A 787 -13.05 45.66 28.85
CA ARG A 787 -12.01 45.40 27.84
C ARG A 787 -12.66 45.30 26.45
N GLU A 788 -12.42 46.31 25.62
CA GLU A 788 -12.83 46.34 24.22
C GLU A 788 -12.16 45.19 23.45
N VAL A 789 -12.97 44.41 22.74
CA VAL A 789 -12.51 43.48 21.70
C VAL A 789 -12.70 44.21 20.38
N THR A 790 -11.61 44.64 19.75
CA THR A 790 -11.62 45.13 18.38
C THR A 790 -11.91 43.96 17.43
N SER A 791 -12.83 44.18 16.49
CA SER A 791 -13.22 43.18 15.50
C SER A 791 -12.06 42.85 14.56
N LEU A 792 -11.86 41.57 14.23
CA LEU A 792 -10.86 41.11 13.25
C LEU A 792 -11.07 41.68 11.84
N ALA A 793 -12.22 42.32 11.57
CA ALA A 793 -12.54 42.90 10.27
C ALA A 793 -11.81 44.22 9.99
N ASP A 794 -11.27 44.87 11.04
CA ASP A 794 -10.60 46.17 10.93
C ASP A 794 -9.06 46.05 10.94
N ASP A 795 -8.50 44.83 10.96
CA ASP A 795 -7.05 44.62 10.84
C ASP A 795 -6.58 44.91 9.39
N PRO A 796 -5.75 45.95 9.16
CA PRO A 796 -5.24 46.29 7.84
C PRO A 796 -4.45 45.15 7.16
N ARG A 797 -3.89 44.22 7.95
CA ARG A 797 -3.15 43.06 7.46
C ARG A 797 -4.06 41.96 6.93
N PHE A 798 -5.29 41.88 7.42
CA PHE A 798 -6.30 40.94 6.92
C PHE A 798 -6.87 41.41 5.58
N LYS A 799 -7.09 42.73 5.44
CA LYS A 799 -7.58 43.35 4.20
C LYS A 799 -6.58 43.22 3.04
N ALA A 800 -5.29 43.42 3.30
CA ALA A 800 -4.22 43.24 2.31
C ALA A 800 -4.08 41.79 1.80
N ARG A 801 -4.54 40.81 2.59
CA ARG A 801 -4.43 39.38 2.27
C ARG A 801 -5.59 38.87 1.39
N ILE A 802 -6.73 39.56 1.43
CA ILE A 802 -7.89 39.31 0.55
C ILE A 802 -7.68 39.93 -0.83
N ASP A 803 -7.11 41.13 -0.90
CA ASP A 803 -6.87 41.82 -2.18
C ASP A 803 -5.80 41.13 -3.05
N ALA A 804 -4.98 40.24 -2.48
CA ALA A 804 -3.99 39.43 -3.20
C ALA A 804 -4.56 38.14 -3.83
N MET A 805 -5.83 37.79 -3.57
CA MET A 805 -6.48 36.59 -4.12
C MET A 805 -7.43 36.93 -5.27
N THR A 806 -6.89 37.31 -6.43
CA THR A 806 -7.66 37.39 -7.68
C THR A 806 -7.85 36.00 -8.30
N PHE A 807 -9.07 35.47 -8.25
CA PHE A 807 -9.48 34.29 -9.03
C PHE A 807 -9.95 34.70 -10.44
N PRO A 808 -9.61 33.95 -11.51
CA PRO A 808 -10.12 34.22 -12.85
C PRO A 808 -11.63 33.93 -12.92
N LYS A 809 -12.39 34.84 -13.57
CA LYS A 809 -13.82 34.67 -13.80
C LYS A 809 -14.10 33.41 -14.65
N PRO A 810 -15.11 32.59 -14.30
CA PRO A 810 -15.50 31.45 -15.11
C PRO A 810 -16.12 31.89 -16.45
N PRO A 811 -15.92 31.14 -17.55
CA PRO A 811 -16.50 31.46 -18.84
C PRO A 811 -18.01 31.21 -18.87
N ALA A 812 -18.73 32.09 -19.58
CA ALA A 812 -20.19 32.06 -19.70
C ALA A 812 -20.71 30.77 -20.37
N LEU A 813 -21.62 30.08 -19.68
CA LEU A 813 -22.33 28.89 -20.17
C LEU A 813 -23.25 29.25 -21.34
N LYS A 814 -22.92 28.77 -22.55
CA LYS A 814 -23.85 28.74 -23.69
C LYS A 814 -24.91 27.65 -23.46
N LYS A 815 -26.18 28.04 -23.41
CA LYS A 815 -27.34 27.13 -23.40
C LYS A 815 -27.31 26.25 -24.66
N LYS A 816 -27.20 24.92 -24.50
CA LYS A 816 -27.47 23.93 -25.56
C LYS A 816 -28.85 23.33 -25.35
N SER A 817 -29.64 23.33 -26.42
CA SER A 817 -31.00 22.81 -26.49
C SER A 817 -31.06 21.31 -26.29
N THR A 818 -31.96 20.87 -25.43
CA THR A 818 -32.38 19.48 -25.23
C THR A 818 -33.04 18.95 -26.51
N ARG A 819 -32.49 17.88 -27.10
CA ARG A 819 -33.16 17.08 -28.13
C ARG A 819 -33.44 15.70 -27.52
N VAL A 820 -34.70 15.46 -27.20
CA VAL A 820 -35.23 14.15 -26.81
C VAL A 820 -35.23 13.25 -28.05
N ARG A 821 -34.66 12.04 -27.95
CA ARG A 821 -34.92 10.96 -28.91
C ARG A 821 -35.43 9.73 -28.17
N LYS A 822 -36.68 9.37 -28.50
CA LYS A 822 -37.23 8.01 -28.35
C LYS A 822 -36.59 7.11 -29.42
N GLY A 823 -36.40 5.84 -29.07
CA GLY A 823 -35.89 4.77 -29.92
C GLY A 823 -35.20 3.74 -29.06
#